data_AF-A0A940B3Z9-F1
#
_entry.id   AF-A0A940B3Z9-F1
#
_cell.length_a   1.000
_cell.length_b   1.000
_cell.length_c   1.000
_cell.angle_alpha   90.00
_cell.angle_beta   90.00
_cell.angle_gamma   90.00
#
_symmetry.space_group_name_H-M   'P 1'
#
loop_
_entity.id
_entity.type
_entity.pdbx_description
1 polymer ?
#
loop_
_entity_poly.entity_id
_entity_poly.type
_entity_poly.pdbx_seq_one_letter_code
_entity_poly.pdbx_strand_id
1 'polypeptide(L)'
;MKKRQLAERALIAALCFSLLISGSACNKKSKETALKKEVLASDPYFNSEVYDLEIPLDETKELNNMEIYSVDYLGDQVSVQYELAYVTPDDYDPFRQSAEYYRTGKAVFDLKGNMISNEQSELGGMQATSYRTHDKNGNSVCISRKMGEGNKFVSEIVFSNKNGDEVKRIPVDAPGDLKHVYFMKVQVLEDDRMIITEGSGVPHVFDGNGKYLFSISAMDARPDSDVFFSEGKYYVITTSTDMNGIIKLSEIDMTSGAIKPGKELKNFITDPRMMVAGEDGIYSSTSTGIFRLNISTCEMEEVLNWNQTDLDRSILDMIRCYPTNSDEIIAISQGNAASIQYQKIHVVHLHRAPENPHAGKKILNIGGFFIPRKLYDYCTQYNADPSRKARIVITDYSGRIDQTNAMESFAEIENKLLLDLLSGTGPDILINFASSSDFARDDVLVDLNTFIDGANGLDRTEYFDNIFRAAEVDGKLYCAPIAFQLVGLMENTDVLDMERNWTLDDLDQAVSSLSGNAEVFPEYEYDDLLFSFMGPDRSRFMDKEKKETHFCCDSMKRILQEAKKYGKEKASDTPDMDSRMVIVDSGYYDIAGYAPEGVGQEVLFHEGRYAMLPKTVRDPADYAYLQGLAGNRGRLIGYPSPDGEGITAYISFSMAIVKSSDYQEEAWDIIRGFYSDDAQTLIGTYVSNIEGADFPMRRSAFETTSKDVFEKVDKAYKKWAKDSKDPKNAIDYVYFPLKDGIYEDLLETIESVRCTYHVTTSLDSVLSEEAAGYFAGSRSEEDVLKNIDNRAKQILQEK
;
A
#
# COMPACT_ATOMS: atom_id res chain seq x y z
N MET A 1 21.94 -24.91 -49.27
CA MET A 1 20.62 -25.29 -48.69
C MET A 1 20.71 -26.34 -47.58
N LYS A 2 21.32 -27.52 -47.76
CA LYS A 2 21.41 -28.53 -46.67
C LYS A 2 22.23 -28.14 -45.41
N LYS A 3 23.21 -27.24 -45.50
CA LYS A 3 23.95 -26.71 -44.33
C LYS A 3 23.18 -25.64 -43.54
N ARG A 4 22.24 -24.93 -44.16
CA ARG A 4 21.43 -23.89 -43.52
C ARG A 4 20.27 -24.50 -42.73
N GLN A 5 19.65 -25.55 -43.28
CA GLN A 5 18.64 -26.36 -42.56
C GLN A 5 19.22 -27.17 -41.38
N LEU A 6 20.49 -27.57 -41.42
CA LEU A 6 21.14 -28.20 -40.26
C LEU A 6 21.48 -27.17 -39.17
N ALA A 7 21.82 -25.94 -39.55
CA ALA A 7 22.06 -24.85 -38.60
C ALA A 7 20.75 -24.37 -37.95
N GLU A 8 19.65 -24.26 -38.71
CA GLU A 8 18.33 -23.93 -38.17
C GLU A 8 17.77 -25.03 -37.27
N ARG A 9 17.97 -26.31 -37.59
CA ARG A 9 17.58 -27.42 -36.70
C ARG A 9 18.44 -27.53 -35.46
N ALA A 10 19.73 -27.15 -35.53
CA ALA A 10 20.60 -27.05 -34.35
C ALA A 10 20.27 -25.82 -33.49
N LEU A 11 19.84 -24.71 -34.10
CA LEU A 11 19.40 -23.51 -33.38
C LEU A 11 18.03 -23.72 -32.73
N ILE A 12 17.09 -24.40 -33.39
CA ILE A 12 15.78 -24.76 -32.82
C ILE A 12 15.95 -25.83 -31.74
N ALA A 13 16.85 -26.81 -31.91
CA ALA A 13 17.17 -27.76 -30.83
C ALA A 13 17.91 -27.09 -29.66
N ALA A 14 18.77 -26.09 -29.91
CA ALA A 14 19.43 -25.31 -28.85
C ALA A 14 18.49 -24.32 -28.16
N LEU A 15 17.48 -23.77 -28.86
CA LEU A 15 16.41 -22.93 -28.30
C LEU A 15 15.40 -23.76 -27.50
N CYS A 16 15.04 -24.96 -27.98
CA CYS A 16 14.23 -25.90 -27.21
C CYS A 16 15.00 -26.48 -26.01
N PHE A 17 16.33 -26.65 -26.10
CA PHE A 17 17.14 -27.01 -24.93
C PHE A 17 17.43 -25.82 -24.01
N SER A 18 17.52 -24.56 -24.48
CA SER A 18 17.65 -23.40 -23.58
C SER A 18 16.35 -23.07 -22.86
N LEU A 19 15.19 -23.36 -23.47
CA LEU A 19 13.88 -23.35 -22.80
C LEU A 19 13.67 -24.53 -21.84
N LEU A 20 14.49 -25.59 -21.95
CA LEU A 20 14.53 -26.72 -21.01
C LEU A 20 15.71 -26.64 -20.01
N ILE A 21 16.67 -25.72 -20.20
CA ILE A 21 17.88 -25.57 -19.37
C ILE A 21 17.84 -24.33 -18.48
N SER A 22 17.00 -23.32 -18.75
CA SER A 22 16.59 -22.36 -17.70
C SER A 22 15.82 -23.03 -16.54
N GLY A 23 15.35 -24.27 -16.74
CA GLY A 23 14.79 -25.14 -15.71
C GLY A 23 15.80 -26.03 -14.95
N SER A 24 17.12 -25.80 -15.07
CA SER A 24 18.15 -26.68 -14.48
C SER A 24 19.21 -25.99 -13.60
N ALA A 25 18.81 -24.93 -12.89
CA ALA A 25 19.41 -24.57 -11.59
C ALA A 25 18.50 -25.07 -10.44
N CYS A 26 18.14 -26.36 -10.48
CA CYS A 26 17.45 -27.04 -9.38
C CYS A 26 18.48 -27.65 -8.43
N ASN A 27 18.53 -27.17 -7.19
CA ASN A 27 18.13 -27.97 -6.02
C ASN A 27 18.33 -27.21 -4.70
N LYS A 28 17.49 -26.21 -4.48
CA LYS A 28 16.57 -26.22 -3.35
C LYS A 28 15.28 -25.59 -3.87
N LYS A 29 14.44 -26.40 -4.54
CA LYS A 29 13.01 -26.11 -4.49
C LYS A 29 12.71 -26.01 -3.00
N SER A 30 12.31 -24.85 -2.51
CA SER A 30 11.36 -24.89 -1.40
C SER A 30 10.22 -25.72 -1.97
N LYS A 31 10.11 -26.97 -1.52
CA LYS A 31 8.79 -27.58 -1.51
C LYS A 31 8.02 -26.63 -0.59
N GLU A 32 7.34 -25.64 -1.14
CA GLU A 32 6.21 -25.05 -0.42
C GLU A 32 5.37 -26.25 -0.06
N THR A 33 5.45 -26.57 1.21
CA THR A 33 4.85 -27.76 1.76
C THR A 33 3.36 -27.46 1.76
N ALA A 34 2.53 -28.43 1.36
CA ALA A 34 1.08 -28.28 1.40
C ALA A 34 0.66 -27.55 2.68
N LEU A 35 -0.23 -26.57 2.56
CA LEU A 35 -0.66 -25.78 3.70
C LEU A 35 -1.03 -26.70 4.85
N LYS A 36 -0.52 -26.38 6.04
CA LYS A 36 -0.71 -27.24 7.21
C LYS A 36 -2.20 -27.29 7.55
N LYS A 37 -2.65 -28.48 7.97
CA LYS A 37 -4.04 -28.71 8.40
C LYS A 37 -4.22 -28.74 9.93
N GLU A 38 -3.13 -28.83 10.68
CA GLU A 38 -3.12 -28.90 12.13
C GLU A 38 -1.83 -28.27 12.67
N VAL A 39 -1.92 -27.64 13.84
CA VAL A 39 -0.79 -27.07 14.57
C VAL A 39 -0.05 -28.17 15.34
N LEU A 40 1.25 -28.29 15.14
CA LEU A 40 2.09 -29.24 15.88
C LEU A 40 2.77 -28.55 17.08
N ALA A 41 3.06 -29.30 18.15
CA ALA A 41 3.81 -28.77 19.30
C ALA A 41 5.21 -28.27 18.91
N SER A 42 5.81 -28.87 17.88
CA SER A 42 7.11 -28.45 17.33
C SER A 42 7.04 -27.25 16.38
N ASP A 43 5.83 -26.76 16.06
CA ASP A 43 5.70 -25.60 15.18
C ASP A 43 6.24 -24.35 15.89
N PRO A 44 7.06 -23.51 15.23
CA PRO A 44 7.57 -22.30 15.85
C PRO A 44 6.44 -21.42 16.37
N TYR A 45 6.62 -20.90 17.57
CA TYR A 45 5.71 -19.94 18.18
C TYR A 45 6.50 -18.93 19.00
N PHE A 46 6.05 -17.69 19.00
CA PHE A 46 6.57 -16.62 19.84
C PHE A 46 5.44 -16.11 20.73
N ASN A 47 5.71 -16.12 22.03
CA ASN A 47 4.90 -15.35 22.96
C ASN A 47 5.20 -13.86 22.74
N SER A 48 4.17 -13.03 22.84
CA SER A 48 4.28 -11.58 22.71
C SER A 48 3.77 -10.89 23.96
N GLU A 49 4.52 -9.90 24.44
CA GLU A 49 4.07 -8.93 25.44
C GLU A 49 4.06 -7.56 24.78
N VAL A 50 2.97 -6.80 24.98
CA VAL A 50 2.80 -5.46 24.39
C VAL A 50 2.74 -4.45 25.51
N TYR A 51 3.53 -3.38 25.38
CA TYR A 51 3.61 -2.29 26.33
C TYR A 51 3.39 -0.96 25.62
N ASP A 52 2.40 -0.20 26.05
CA ASP A 52 2.08 1.11 25.48
C ASP A 52 3.01 2.19 26.06
N LEU A 53 3.50 3.09 25.22
CA LEU A 53 4.26 4.26 25.66
C LEU A 53 3.33 5.47 25.75
N GLU A 54 2.82 5.73 26.95
CA GLU A 54 1.88 6.83 27.19
C GLU A 54 2.61 8.17 27.36
N ILE A 55 2.37 9.10 26.44
CA ILE A 55 2.84 10.48 26.55
C ILE A 55 1.93 11.27 27.53
N PRO A 56 2.49 11.93 28.56
CA PRO A 56 1.69 12.71 29.50
C PRO A 56 0.99 13.91 28.85
N LEU A 57 -0.33 14.01 29.06
CA LEU A 57 -1.18 15.10 28.56
C LEU A 57 -1.61 16.07 29.68
N ASP A 58 -1.96 17.29 29.32
CA ASP A 58 -2.63 18.25 30.20
C ASP A 58 -4.12 17.90 30.30
N GLU A 59 -4.52 17.21 31.37
CA GLU A 59 -5.91 16.77 31.61
C GLU A 59 -6.93 17.92 31.66
N THR A 60 -6.49 19.18 31.79
CA THR A 60 -7.39 20.34 31.81
C THR A 60 -7.76 20.85 30.43
N LYS A 61 -7.12 20.33 29.38
CA LYS A 61 -7.31 20.75 27.99
C LYS A 61 -7.66 19.55 27.11
N GLU A 62 -8.48 19.81 26.11
CA GLU A 62 -8.76 18.85 25.07
C GLU A 62 -7.57 18.79 24.11
N LEU A 63 -6.96 17.61 23.95
CA LEU A 63 -5.90 17.40 22.97
C LEU A 63 -6.49 17.54 21.57
N ASN A 64 -5.88 18.39 20.75
CA ASN A 64 -6.20 18.52 19.33
C ASN A 64 -5.33 17.59 18.47
N ASN A 65 -4.04 17.50 18.78
CA ASN A 65 -3.07 16.76 17.98
C ASN A 65 -1.89 16.26 18.83
N MET A 66 -1.35 15.08 18.50
CA MET A 66 -0.05 14.62 18.99
C MET A 66 0.80 14.14 17.81
N GLU A 67 1.91 14.82 17.59
CA GLU A 67 2.89 14.46 16.58
C GLU A 67 4.11 13.81 17.23
N ILE A 68 4.53 12.64 16.76
CA ILE A 68 5.78 12.00 17.18
C ILE A 68 6.86 12.29 16.14
N TYR A 69 7.89 13.04 16.54
CA TYR A 69 9.01 13.37 15.65
C TYR A 69 10.01 12.24 15.52
N SER A 70 10.19 11.43 16.57
CA SER A 70 11.12 10.30 16.54
C SER A 70 10.84 9.33 17.69
N VAL A 71 11.07 8.04 17.42
CA VAL A 71 11.11 6.96 18.40
C VAL A 71 12.47 6.26 18.27
N ASP A 72 13.30 6.38 19.31
CA ASP A 72 14.68 5.90 19.31
C ASP A 72 14.85 4.74 20.29
N TYR A 73 15.31 3.59 19.81
CA TYR A 73 15.70 2.46 20.66
C TYR A 73 17.13 2.64 21.18
N LEU A 74 17.27 2.62 22.51
CA LEU A 74 18.53 2.84 23.23
C LEU A 74 19.09 1.56 23.87
N GLY A 75 18.60 0.39 23.46
CA GLY A 75 18.99 -0.92 24.00
C GLY A 75 18.02 -1.40 25.10
N ASP A 76 18.01 -0.76 26.26
CA ASP A 76 17.10 -1.11 27.36
C ASP A 76 16.05 -0.02 27.66
N GLN A 77 15.99 1.00 26.80
CA GLN A 77 15.08 2.13 26.90
C GLN A 77 14.58 2.55 25.52
N VAL A 78 13.48 3.29 25.49
CA VAL A 78 12.96 3.95 24.30
C VAL A 78 12.82 5.44 24.57
N SER A 79 13.36 6.29 23.71
CA SER A 79 13.16 7.74 23.76
C SER A 79 12.13 8.14 22.71
N VAL A 80 11.16 8.96 23.11
CA VAL A 80 10.12 9.51 22.24
C VAL A 80 10.21 11.03 22.24
N GLN A 81 10.33 11.63 21.06
CA GLN A 81 10.18 13.08 20.88
C GLN A 81 8.81 13.39 20.31
N TYR A 82 8.12 14.36 20.89
CA TYR A 82 6.75 14.64 20.53
C TYR A 82 6.40 16.13 20.60
N GLU A 83 5.34 16.50 19.88
CA GLU A 83 4.62 17.77 20.01
C GLU A 83 3.16 17.47 20.36
N LEU A 84 2.61 18.26 21.28
CA LEU A 84 1.20 18.26 21.65
C LEU A 84 0.61 19.62 21.30
N ALA A 85 -0.48 19.62 20.54
CA ALA A 85 -1.32 20.78 20.32
C ALA A 85 -2.69 20.54 20.95
N TYR A 86 -3.20 21.51 21.70
CA TYR A 86 -4.51 21.47 22.35
C TYR A 86 -5.52 22.36 21.62
N VAL A 87 -6.81 22.07 21.79
CA VAL A 87 -7.90 22.86 21.19
C VAL A 87 -7.84 24.29 21.74
N THR A 88 -7.76 25.26 20.83
CA THR A 88 -7.67 26.68 21.17
C THR A 88 -9.07 27.32 21.26
N PRO A 89 -9.30 28.28 22.16
CA PRO A 89 -10.55 29.02 22.23
C PRO A 89 -10.75 29.95 21.01
N ASP A 90 -11.98 30.41 20.78
CA ASP A 90 -12.35 31.27 19.63
C ASP A 90 -11.59 32.61 19.60
N ASP A 91 -11.13 33.12 20.75
CA ASP A 91 -10.39 34.38 20.89
C ASP A 91 -8.86 34.19 21.00
N TYR A 92 -8.35 33.02 20.60
CA TYR A 92 -6.94 32.66 20.66
C TYR A 92 -6.03 33.62 19.88
N ASP A 93 -4.99 34.14 20.56
CA ASP A 93 -3.90 34.92 19.97
C ASP A 93 -2.61 34.07 19.89
N PRO A 94 -2.21 33.58 18.70
CA PRO A 94 -1.04 32.72 18.54
C PRO A 94 0.29 33.40 18.94
N PHE A 95 0.33 34.73 18.99
CA PHE A 95 1.55 35.45 19.39
C PHE A 95 1.70 35.58 20.90
N ARG A 96 0.64 35.33 21.67
CA ARG A 96 0.63 35.51 23.13
C ARG A 96 0.34 34.23 23.89
N GLN A 97 -0.48 33.34 23.33
CA GLN A 97 -1.03 32.18 24.02
C GLN A 97 -0.54 30.85 23.46
N SER A 98 0.33 30.86 22.46
CA SER A 98 0.84 29.62 21.86
C SER A 98 1.56 28.73 22.88
N ALA A 99 2.34 29.32 23.78
CA ALA A 99 2.95 28.64 24.92
C ALA A 99 1.95 28.12 25.96
N GLU A 100 0.63 28.30 25.81
CA GLU A 100 -0.40 27.66 26.66
C GLU A 100 -0.99 26.41 26.00
N TYR A 101 -1.07 26.39 24.66
CA TYR A 101 -1.77 25.36 23.89
C TYR A 101 -0.85 24.48 23.02
N TYR A 102 0.45 24.73 23.03
CA TYR A 102 1.43 23.92 22.31
C TYR A 102 2.59 23.55 23.24
N ARG A 103 2.97 22.27 23.25
CA ARG A 103 4.06 21.71 24.06
C ARG A 103 4.94 20.84 23.18
N THR A 104 6.25 20.98 23.30
CA THR A 104 7.18 19.97 22.79
C THR A 104 7.81 19.23 23.96
N GLY A 105 8.09 17.95 23.80
CA GLY A 105 8.67 17.16 24.87
C GLY A 105 9.51 15.99 24.40
N LYS A 106 10.29 15.47 25.35
CA LYS A 106 11.08 14.25 25.22
C LYS A 106 10.80 13.36 26.41
N ALA A 107 10.16 12.23 26.15
CA ALA A 107 9.93 11.19 27.15
C ALA A 107 10.89 10.01 26.94
N VAL A 108 11.34 9.40 28.03
CA VAL A 108 12.13 8.16 28.01
C VAL A 108 11.39 7.10 28.80
N PHE A 109 11.29 5.90 28.25
CA PHE A 109 10.59 4.76 28.82
C PHE A 109 11.53 3.58 28.97
N ASP A 110 11.28 2.70 29.94
CA ASP A 110 11.83 1.34 29.90
C ASP A 110 11.08 0.48 28.86
N LEU A 111 11.59 -0.73 28.58
CA LEU A 111 10.96 -1.65 27.63
C LEU A 111 9.60 -2.22 28.09
N LYS A 112 9.15 -1.88 29.30
CA LYS A 112 7.84 -2.26 29.85
C LYS A 112 6.84 -1.10 29.86
N GLY A 113 7.16 -0.01 29.16
CA GLY A 113 6.32 1.17 29.05
C GLY A 113 6.30 2.07 30.28
N ASN A 114 7.14 1.82 31.29
CA ASN A 114 7.22 2.73 32.43
C ASN A 114 8.04 3.96 32.03
N MET A 115 7.44 5.14 32.19
CA MET A 115 8.12 6.40 31.95
C MET A 115 9.20 6.64 33.02
N ILE A 116 10.42 6.86 32.57
CA ILE A 116 11.61 7.14 33.39
C ILE A 116 11.79 8.65 33.56
N SER A 117 11.65 9.41 32.48
CA SER A 117 11.75 10.87 32.49
C SER A 117 10.88 11.49 31.41
N ASN A 118 10.48 12.75 31.63
CA ASN A 118 9.82 13.57 30.63
C ASN A 118 10.24 15.03 30.80
N GLU A 119 10.88 15.59 29.78
CA GLU A 119 11.24 17.00 29.73
C GLU A 119 10.34 17.70 28.73
N GLN A 120 9.60 18.71 29.20
CA GLN A 120 8.72 19.53 28.35
C GLN A 120 9.23 20.96 28.25
N SER A 121 9.07 21.56 27.08
CA SER A 121 9.40 22.97 26.84
C SER A 121 8.27 23.70 26.13
N GLU A 122 8.14 24.99 26.43
CA GLU A 122 7.28 25.90 25.67
C GLU A 122 7.90 26.10 24.27
N LEU A 123 7.05 26.03 23.22
CA LEU A 123 7.32 26.21 21.79
C LEU A 123 8.73 26.64 21.34
N GLY A 124 9.28 25.92 20.35
CA GLY A 124 10.45 26.32 19.57
C GLY A 124 11.82 26.00 20.19
N GLY A 125 11.85 25.25 21.29
CA GLY A 125 13.08 24.91 22.03
C GLY A 125 13.80 23.64 21.58
N MET A 126 13.09 22.62 21.07
CA MET A 126 13.75 21.42 20.56
C MET A 126 14.19 21.65 19.12
N GLN A 127 15.47 21.97 18.96
CA GLN A 127 16.15 21.81 17.68
C GLN A 127 15.82 20.42 17.15
N ALA A 128 15.40 20.32 15.88
CA ALA A 128 15.33 19.07 15.15
C ALA A 128 16.64 18.31 15.41
N THR A 129 16.61 17.38 16.36
CA THR A 129 17.77 16.57 16.67
C THR A 129 17.76 15.47 15.64
N SER A 130 18.90 15.28 14.98
CA SER A 130 19.11 14.17 14.06
C SER A 130 18.65 12.84 14.65
N TYR A 131 18.39 11.85 13.81
CA TYR A 131 18.22 10.45 14.21
C TYR A 131 19.23 10.07 15.29
N ARG A 132 18.73 9.54 16.41
CA ARG A 132 19.57 9.11 17.54
C ARG A 132 20.00 7.67 17.35
N THR A 133 21.20 7.39 17.82
CA THR A 133 21.78 6.05 17.93
C THR A 133 22.30 5.83 19.34
N HIS A 134 22.93 4.70 19.61
CA HIS A 134 23.61 4.43 20.86
C HIS A 134 25.07 4.05 20.61
N ASP A 135 25.93 4.31 21.60
CA ASP A 135 27.27 3.73 21.63
C ASP A 135 27.26 2.33 22.28
N LYS A 136 28.40 1.64 22.25
CA LYS A 136 28.59 0.32 22.89
C LYS A 136 28.36 0.29 24.41
N ASN A 137 28.25 1.46 25.06
CA ASN A 137 27.96 1.56 26.50
C ASN A 137 26.48 1.86 26.77
N GLY A 138 25.64 1.94 25.73
CA GLY A 138 24.23 2.30 25.82
C GLY A 138 23.98 3.79 26.06
N ASN A 139 24.95 4.66 25.77
CA ASN A 139 24.73 6.11 25.79
C ASN A 139 24.00 6.52 24.51
N SER A 140 22.97 7.35 24.63
CA SER A 140 22.30 7.97 23.48
C SER A 140 23.22 8.96 22.79
N VAL A 141 23.26 8.94 21.45
CA VAL A 141 24.13 9.78 20.62
C VAL A 141 23.31 10.53 19.57
N CYS A 142 23.42 11.86 19.52
CA CYS A 142 22.77 12.70 18.52
C CYS A 142 23.70 13.77 17.96
N ILE A 143 23.30 14.36 16.83
CA ILE A 143 23.86 15.58 16.28
C ILE A 143 23.08 16.76 16.85
N SER A 144 23.80 17.67 17.49
CA SER A 144 23.34 18.97 17.95
C SER A 144 23.89 20.05 17.01
N ARG A 145 23.05 21.02 16.63
CA ARG A 145 23.45 22.08 15.70
C ARG A 145 23.30 23.43 16.38
N LYS A 146 24.39 24.18 16.54
CA LYS A 146 24.34 25.52 17.13
C LYS A 146 24.75 26.60 16.15
N MET A 147 24.24 27.80 16.36
CA MET A 147 24.65 28.97 15.59
C MET A 147 26.05 29.39 16.05
N GLY A 148 27.01 29.31 15.14
CA GLY A 148 28.38 29.77 15.32
C GLY A 148 28.58 31.22 14.85
N GLU A 149 29.84 31.66 14.81
CA GLU A 149 30.18 33.01 14.34
C GLU A 149 29.79 33.23 12.87
N GLY A 150 29.22 34.41 12.56
CA GLY A 150 28.88 34.81 11.20
C GLY A 150 27.62 34.13 10.62
N ASN A 151 26.64 33.77 11.45
CA ASN A 151 25.39 33.09 11.06
C ASN A 151 25.61 31.72 10.38
N LYS A 152 26.73 31.05 10.67
CA LYS A 152 27.02 29.70 10.19
C LYS A 152 26.73 28.69 11.28
N PHE A 153 26.03 27.62 10.93
CA PHE A 153 25.78 26.54 11.88
C PHE A 153 27.01 25.65 12.03
N VAL A 154 27.26 25.19 13.26
CA VAL A 154 28.29 24.20 13.60
C VAL A 154 27.61 22.97 14.17
N SER A 155 28.03 21.79 13.72
CA SER A 155 27.53 20.51 14.20
C SER A 155 28.43 19.93 15.28
N GLU A 156 27.82 19.39 16.31
CA GLU A 156 28.46 18.70 17.42
C GLU A 156 27.75 17.36 17.66
N ILE A 157 28.48 16.35 18.10
CA ILE A 157 27.91 15.07 18.55
C ILE A 157 27.80 15.11 20.06
N VAL A 158 26.62 14.82 20.57
CA VAL A 158 26.30 14.81 22.00
C VAL A 158 25.99 13.39 22.43
N PHE A 159 26.69 12.92 23.45
CA PHE A 159 26.45 11.64 24.12
C PHE A 159 25.78 11.94 25.45
N SER A 160 24.67 11.26 25.71
CA SER A 160 23.93 11.37 26.96
C SER A 160 23.80 10.00 27.60
N ASN A 161 23.95 9.92 28.91
CA ASN A 161 23.69 8.69 29.65
C ASN A 161 22.19 8.36 29.67
N LYS A 162 21.84 7.22 30.29
CA LYS A 162 20.46 6.74 30.45
C LYS A 162 19.52 7.65 31.24
N ASN A 163 20.05 8.61 31.99
CA ASN A 163 19.26 9.60 32.72
C ASN A 163 19.03 10.87 31.88
N GLY A 164 19.62 10.95 30.69
CA GLY A 164 19.60 12.14 29.84
C GLY A 164 20.73 13.13 30.12
N ASP A 165 21.62 12.87 31.08
CA ASP A 165 22.74 13.77 31.36
C ASP A 165 23.78 13.67 30.25
N GLU A 166 24.23 14.83 29.75
CA GLU A 166 25.35 14.90 28.80
C GLU A 166 26.63 14.36 29.45
N VAL A 167 27.21 13.32 28.84
CA VAL A 167 28.48 12.72 29.28
C VAL A 167 29.66 13.11 28.41
N LYS A 168 29.42 13.40 27.13
CA LYS A 168 30.47 13.76 26.16
C LYS A 168 29.89 14.62 25.05
N ARG A 169 30.62 15.65 24.65
CA ARG A 169 30.31 16.48 23.48
C ARG A 169 31.54 16.61 22.61
N ILE A 170 31.36 16.40 21.31
CA ILE A 170 32.44 16.31 20.34
C ILE A 170 32.16 17.25 19.16
N PRO A 171 33.08 18.16 18.78
CA PRO A 171 32.90 18.96 17.58
C PRO A 171 33.01 18.09 16.32
N VAL A 172 32.19 18.36 15.30
CA VAL A 172 32.35 17.73 13.98
C VAL A 172 33.32 18.58 13.14
N ASP A 173 34.60 18.19 13.10
CA ASP A 173 35.64 18.85 12.30
C ASP A 173 35.64 18.35 10.85
N ALA A 174 34.59 18.75 10.11
CA ALA A 174 34.46 18.47 8.69
C ALA A 174 35.37 19.38 7.86
N PRO A 175 35.94 18.94 6.72
CA PRO A 175 36.80 19.76 5.87
C PRO A 175 36.00 20.57 4.84
N GLY A 176 36.58 21.68 4.36
CA GLY A 176 36.06 22.42 3.19
C GLY A 176 34.57 22.77 3.28
N ASP A 177 33.83 22.47 2.21
CA ASP A 177 32.39 22.74 2.10
C ASP A 177 31.53 21.86 3.01
N LEU A 178 32.02 20.69 3.44
CA LEU A 178 31.31 19.81 4.39
C LEU A 178 31.05 20.49 5.74
N LYS A 179 31.80 21.55 6.07
CA LYS A 179 31.54 22.40 7.26
C LYS A 179 30.17 23.08 7.24
N HIS A 180 29.55 23.20 6.08
CA HIS A 180 28.32 23.95 5.88
C HIS A 180 27.13 23.05 5.54
N VAL A 181 27.38 21.75 5.40
CA VAL A 181 26.37 20.76 5.09
C VAL A 181 25.46 20.51 6.29
N TYR A 182 24.21 20.17 5.99
CA TYR A 182 23.26 19.68 6.97
C TYR A 182 23.44 18.17 7.17
N PHE A 183 24.00 17.78 8.31
CA PHE A 183 24.09 16.38 8.72
C PHE A 183 22.78 15.93 9.37
N MET A 184 22.26 14.79 8.92
CA MET A 184 20.94 14.29 9.32
C MET A 184 21.00 13.07 10.24
N LYS A 185 22.07 12.28 10.18
CA LYS A 185 22.17 11.01 10.89
C LYS A 185 23.58 10.75 11.39
N VAL A 186 23.70 10.15 12.57
CA VAL A 186 24.95 9.65 13.13
C VAL A 186 24.79 8.17 13.49
N GLN A 187 25.82 7.39 13.20
CA GLN A 187 26.02 6.01 13.64
C GLN A 187 27.36 5.93 14.36
N VAL A 188 27.40 5.28 15.53
CA VAL A 188 28.64 5.01 16.26
C VAL A 188 29.05 3.56 16.05
N LEU A 189 30.31 3.33 15.67
CA LEU A 189 30.89 2.01 15.48
C LEU A 189 31.53 1.50 16.78
N GLU A 190 31.70 0.18 16.90
CA GLU A 190 32.33 -0.49 18.06
C GLU A 190 33.75 0.04 18.38
N ASP A 191 34.47 0.48 17.36
CA ASP A 191 35.81 1.07 17.47
C ASP A 191 35.80 2.59 17.72
N ASP A 192 34.66 3.13 18.15
CA ASP A 192 34.39 4.53 18.45
C ASP A 192 34.44 5.48 17.24
N ARG A 193 34.68 4.99 16.02
CA ARG A 193 34.48 5.81 14.82
C ARG A 193 33.01 6.15 14.63
N MET A 194 32.76 7.27 13.98
CA MET A 194 31.41 7.76 13.72
C MET A 194 31.17 7.84 12.22
N ILE A 195 30.02 7.38 11.75
CA ILE A 195 29.53 7.64 10.41
C ILE A 195 28.46 8.71 10.52
N ILE A 196 28.68 9.83 9.85
CA ILE A 196 27.78 10.97 9.84
C ILE A 196 27.31 11.18 8.40
N THR A 197 26.00 11.11 8.18
CA THR A 197 25.39 11.16 6.85
C THR A 197 24.77 12.53 6.62
N GLU A 198 25.12 13.15 5.49
CA GLU A 198 24.52 14.42 5.07
C GLU A 198 23.11 14.24 4.47
N GLY A 199 22.33 15.31 4.39
CA GLY A 199 20.96 15.24 3.88
C GLY A 199 20.82 14.79 2.41
N SER A 200 21.90 14.82 1.63
CA SER A 200 21.94 14.23 0.28
C SER A 200 22.02 12.68 0.30
N GLY A 201 22.32 12.08 1.47
CA GLY A 201 22.49 10.65 1.68
C GLY A 201 23.95 10.15 1.67
N VAL A 202 24.94 11.02 1.48
CA VAL A 202 26.36 10.60 1.44
C VAL A 202 26.89 10.35 2.87
N PRO A 203 27.44 9.16 3.19
CA PRO A 203 28.03 8.89 4.50
C PRO A 203 29.49 9.34 4.59
N HIS A 204 29.86 9.95 5.72
CA HIS A 204 31.21 10.40 6.02
C HIS A 204 31.73 9.78 7.32
N VAL A 205 32.96 9.28 7.32
CA VAL A 205 33.58 8.64 8.48
C VAL A 205 34.46 9.63 9.23
N PHE A 206 34.26 9.70 10.54
CA PHE A 206 35.00 10.49 11.51
C PHE A 206 35.62 9.57 12.57
N ASP A 207 36.72 9.99 13.19
CA ASP A 207 37.24 9.30 14.38
C ASP A 207 36.37 9.58 15.62
N GLY A 208 36.64 8.88 16.73
CA GLY A 208 35.91 9.06 18.00
C GLY A 208 36.11 10.40 18.71
N ASN A 209 36.85 11.33 18.09
CA ASN A 209 37.02 12.72 18.53
C ASN A 209 36.43 13.71 17.51
N GLY A 210 35.68 13.22 16.51
CA GLY A 210 34.98 14.06 15.54
C GLY A 210 35.86 14.64 14.45
N LYS A 211 37.09 14.12 14.27
CA LYS A 211 37.96 14.48 13.16
C LYS A 211 37.58 13.70 11.91
N TYR A 212 37.39 14.39 10.80
CA TYR A 212 37.10 13.76 9.52
C TYR A 212 38.23 12.81 9.07
N LEU A 213 37.85 11.63 8.57
CA LEU A 213 38.75 10.65 7.99
C LEU A 213 38.58 10.57 6.47
N PHE A 214 37.41 10.17 6.00
CA PHE A 214 37.09 9.99 4.58
C PHE A 214 35.57 9.92 4.34
N SER A 215 35.13 10.12 3.10
CA SER A 215 33.75 9.87 2.67
C SER A 215 33.62 8.46 2.14
N ILE A 216 32.48 7.82 2.38
CA ILE A 216 32.10 6.59 1.69
C ILE A 216 31.55 7.02 0.34
N SER A 217 32.37 6.91 -0.70
CA SER A 217 32.08 7.44 -2.05
C SER A 217 31.93 6.31 -3.05
N ALA A 218 30.91 6.43 -3.90
CA ALA A 218 30.68 5.52 -4.99
C ALA A 218 30.87 6.21 -6.33
N MET A 219 31.51 5.54 -7.29
CA MET A 219 31.44 5.95 -8.69
C MET A 219 30.12 5.50 -9.34
N ASP A 220 29.55 4.35 -8.94
CA ASP A 220 28.43 3.71 -9.67
C ASP A 220 27.34 3.07 -8.76
N ALA A 221 27.30 3.35 -7.45
CA ALA A 221 26.38 2.68 -6.51
C ALA A 221 25.99 3.56 -5.31
N ARG A 222 24.72 3.94 -5.19
CA ARG A 222 24.29 4.80 -4.07
C ARG A 222 24.15 3.96 -2.78
N PRO A 223 24.73 4.38 -1.63
CA PRO A 223 24.43 3.78 -0.33
C PRO A 223 22.99 4.11 0.10
N ASP A 224 22.18 3.09 0.39
CA ASP A 224 20.78 3.26 0.79
C ASP A 224 20.44 2.66 2.17
N SER A 225 21.44 2.13 2.89
CA SER A 225 21.29 1.62 4.25
C SER A 225 22.33 2.20 5.21
N ASP A 226 22.20 1.85 6.50
CA ASP A 226 23.31 1.97 7.45
C ASP A 226 24.47 1.05 7.10
N VAL A 227 25.63 1.32 7.71
CA VAL A 227 26.80 0.45 7.59
C VAL A 227 26.71 -0.65 8.63
N PHE A 228 26.76 -1.89 8.17
CA PHE A 228 26.66 -3.07 9.01
C PHE A 228 28.05 -3.65 9.27
N PHE A 229 28.33 -4.04 10.51
CA PHE A 229 29.53 -4.81 10.82
C PHE A 229 29.17 -6.28 11.01
N SER A 230 29.81 -7.16 10.24
CA SER A 230 29.62 -8.61 10.36
C SER A 230 30.84 -9.37 9.85
N GLU A 231 31.13 -10.52 10.44
CA GLU A 231 32.26 -11.38 10.09
C GLU A 231 33.62 -10.63 9.95
N GLY A 232 33.83 -9.59 10.77
CA GLY A 232 35.05 -8.78 10.77
C GLY A 232 35.16 -7.74 9.65
N LYS A 233 34.07 -7.47 8.92
CA LYS A 233 34.01 -6.56 7.77
C LYS A 233 32.84 -5.59 7.88
N TYR A 234 32.93 -4.51 7.13
CA TYR A 234 31.87 -3.51 7.02
C TYR A 234 31.14 -3.66 5.69
N TYR A 235 29.82 -3.62 5.74
CA TYR A 235 28.93 -3.77 4.59
C TYR A 235 27.94 -2.62 4.52
N VAL A 236 27.43 -2.37 3.34
CA VAL A 236 26.34 -1.43 3.08
C VAL A 236 25.48 -1.97 1.95
N ILE A 237 24.17 -1.74 2.02
CA ILE A 237 23.26 -2.04 0.92
C ILE A 237 23.27 -0.85 -0.04
N THR A 238 23.45 -1.16 -1.32
CA THR A 238 23.57 -0.18 -2.38
C THR A 238 22.59 -0.45 -3.50
N THR A 239 22.02 0.59 -4.09
CA THR A 239 21.23 0.49 -5.33
C THR A 239 22.09 0.95 -6.51
N SER A 240 22.05 0.18 -7.61
CA SER A 240 22.74 0.59 -8.84
C SER A 240 22.12 1.86 -9.42
N THR A 241 22.94 2.70 -10.03
CA THR A 241 22.50 3.96 -10.66
C THR A 241 21.95 3.78 -12.07
N ASP A 242 21.90 2.55 -12.59
CA ASP A 242 21.23 2.23 -13.86
C ASP A 242 19.72 2.07 -13.67
N MET A 243 18.95 2.16 -14.77
CA MET A 243 17.48 2.12 -14.77
C MET A 243 16.87 0.82 -14.19
N ASN A 244 17.69 -0.15 -13.79
CA ASN A 244 17.24 -1.44 -13.27
C ASN A 244 17.16 -1.48 -11.73
N GLY A 245 17.72 -0.49 -11.02
CA GLY A 245 17.55 -0.38 -9.56
C GLY A 245 18.01 -1.60 -8.76
N ILE A 246 19.03 -2.33 -9.22
CA ILE A 246 19.46 -3.60 -8.61
C ILE A 246 20.07 -3.33 -7.22
N ILE A 247 19.48 -3.97 -6.21
CA ILE A 247 19.93 -3.87 -4.82
C ILE A 247 21.05 -4.88 -4.56
N LYS A 248 22.16 -4.41 -3.98
CA LYS A 248 23.37 -5.21 -3.72
C LYS A 248 23.86 -5.04 -2.29
N LEU A 249 24.42 -6.09 -1.73
CA LEU A 249 25.25 -6.02 -0.52
C LEU A 249 26.71 -5.81 -0.91
N SER A 250 27.27 -4.68 -0.49
CA SER A 250 28.61 -4.23 -0.89
C SER A 250 29.51 -4.09 0.34
N GLU A 251 30.74 -4.63 0.26
CA GLU A 251 31.76 -4.47 1.31
C GLU A 251 32.40 -3.08 1.22
N ILE A 252 32.62 -2.41 2.36
CA ILE A 252 33.29 -1.12 2.44
C ILE A 252 34.75 -1.34 2.87
N ASP A 253 35.69 -0.78 2.11
CA ASP A 253 37.05 -0.59 2.60
C ASP A 253 37.12 0.62 3.54
N MET A 254 37.09 0.35 4.83
CA MET A 254 37.15 1.37 5.89
C MET A 254 38.53 2.03 6.06
N THR A 255 39.45 1.85 5.12
CA THR A 255 40.71 2.62 5.01
C THR A 255 40.61 3.69 3.94
N SER A 256 39.94 3.39 2.83
CA SER A 256 39.84 4.27 1.65
C SER A 256 38.46 4.91 1.47
N GLY A 257 37.42 4.37 2.11
CA GLY A 257 36.03 4.73 1.88
C GLY A 257 35.43 4.12 0.61
N ALA A 258 36.17 3.26 -0.09
CA ALA A 258 35.72 2.66 -1.34
C ALA A 258 34.68 1.56 -1.09
N ILE A 259 33.58 1.62 -1.84
CA ILE A 259 32.59 0.55 -1.92
C ILE A 259 33.06 -0.47 -2.95
N LYS A 260 33.25 -1.72 -2.53
CA LYS A 260 33.64 -2.83 -3.42
C LYS A 260 32.42 -3.29 -4.23
N PRO A 261 32.62 -3.88 -5.43
CA PRO A 261 31.53 -4.48 -6.19
C PRO A 261 30.71 -5.46 -5.32
N GLY A 262 29.43 -5.14 -5.15
CA GLY A 262 28.51 -5.91 -4.32
C GLY A 262 27.95 -7.14 -5.00
N LYS A 263 27.37 -8.03 -4.19
CA LYS A 263 26.55 -9.15 -4.66
C LYS A 263 25.09 -8.74 -4.65
N GLU A 264 24.36 -9.11 -5.68
CA GLU A 264 22.92 -8.89 -5.77
C GLU A 264 22.18 -9.58 -4.62
N LEU A 265 21.28 -8.83 -3.98
CA LEU A 265 20.34 -9.37 -3.01
C LEU A 265 19.14 -9.94 -3.77
N LYS A 266 18.98 -11.26 -3.73
CA LYS A 266 17.87 -11.93 -4.42
C LYS A 266 16.63 -11.91 -3.54
N ASN A 267 15.46 -11.71 -4.15
CA ASN A 267 14.17 -11.66 -3.44
C ASN A 267 14.23 -10.71 -2.24
N PHE A 268 14.79 -9.51 -2.45
CA PHE A 268 14.85 -8.50 -1.40
C PHE A 268 13.47 -7.88 -1.22
N ILE A 269 12.86 -8.09 -0.06
CA ILE A 269 11.43 -7.84 0.22
C ILE A 269 11.16 -6.60 1.07
N THR A 270 12.13 -5.69 1.18
CA THR A 270 12.05 -4.56 2.12
C THR A 270 12.78 -3.34 1.59
N ASP A 271 12.53 -2.19 2.19
CA ASP A 271 13.31 -0.98 1.96
C ASP A 271 14.69 -1.12 2.65
N PRO A 272 15.83 -0.91 1.96
CA PRO A 272 17.15 -0.96 2.57
C PRO A 272 17.31 -0.09 3.84
N ARG A 273 16.53 1.00 3.95
CA ARG A 273 16.52 1.93 5.09
C ARG A 273 15.84 1.37 6.35
N MET A 274 15.07 0.29 6.20
CA MET A 274 14.39 -0.41 7.29
C MET A 274 15.24 -1.52 7.91
N MET A 275 16.42 -1.79 7.33
CA MET A 275 17.36 -2.78 7.84
C MET A 275 18.04 -2.27 9.12
N VAL A 276 18.12 -3.13 10.13
CA VAL A 276 18.70 -2.86 11.45
C VAL A 276 19.76 -3.90 11.77
N ALA A 277 20.92 -3.46 12.27
CA ALA A 277 21.93 -4.38 12.81
C ALA A 277 21.49 -4.90 14.19
N GLY A 278 21.47 -6.22 14.36
CA GLY A 278 21.39 -6.90 15.66
C GLY A 278 22.74 -7.49 16.06
N GLU A 279 22.81 -8.15 17.23
CA GLU A 279 24.07 -8.73 17.74
C GLU A 279 24.67 -9.80 16.82
N ASP A 280 23.82 -10.57 16.13
CA ASP A 280 24.19 -11.75 15.35
C ASP A 280 23.80 -11.67 13.86
N GLY A 281 23.31 -10.52 13.38
CA GLY A 281 22.85 -10.40 12.01
C GLY A 281 22.28 -9.04 11.63
N ILE A 282 21.82 -8.92 10.39
CA ILE A 282 21.12 -7.74 9.88
C ILE A 282 19.68 -8.15 9.64
N TYR A 283 18.74 -7.41 10.20
CA TYR A 283 17.34 -7.75 10.26
C TYR A 283 16.47 -6.70 9.60
N SER A 284 15.28 -7.12 9.16
CA SER A 284 14.22 -6.20 8.76
C SER A 284 12.87 -6.77 9.14
N SER A 285 11.93 -5.87 9.42
CA SER A 285 10.52 -6.20 9.61
C SER A 285 9.75 -5.89 8.32
N THR A 286 8.78 -6.74 8.02
CA THR A 286 7.86 -6.59 6.88
C THR A 286 6.43 -6.80 7.38
N SER A 287 5.44 -6.60 6.50
CA SER A 287 4.03 -6.92 6.77
C SER A 287 3.77 -8.41 7.06
N THR A 288 4.70 -9.31 6.70
CA THR A 288 4.53 -10.77 6.87
C THR A 288 5.32 -11.36 8.04
N GLY A 289 6.41 -10.71 8.43
CA GLY A 289 7.27 -11.19 9.51
C GLY A 289 8.58 -10.42 9.64
N ILE A 290 9.47 -10.98 10.46
CA ILE A 290 10.84 -10.51 10.67
C ILE A 290 11.79 -11.44 9.93
N PHE A 291 12.71 -10.85 9.17
CA PHE A 291 13.66 -11.55 8.32
C PHE A 291 15.09 -11.13 8.66
N ARG A 292 16.03 -12.06 8.52
CA ARG A 292 17.46 -11.83 8.66
C ARG A 292 18.15 -11.98 7.31
N LEU A 293 19.00 -11.03 6.94
CA LEU A 293 19.84 -11.14 5.76
C LEU A 293 21.00 -12.10 6.04
N ASN A 294 21.06 -13.21 5.30
CA ASN A 294 22.24 -14.06 5.27
C ASN A 294 23.29 -13.44 4.34
N ILE A 295 24.35 -12.90 4.93
CA ILE A 295 25.42 -12.19 4.22
C ILE A 295 26.20 -13.12 3.26
N SER A 296 26.27 -14.42 3.57
CA SER A 296 27.02 -15.39 2.77
C SER A 296 26.29 -15.76 1.47
N THR A 297 24.96 -15.93 1.55
CA THR A 297 24.09 -16.33 0.43
C THR A 297 23.43 -15.14 -0.28
N CYS A 298 23.36 -13.98 0.38
CA CYS A 298 22.62 -12.79 -0.07
C CYS A 298 21.11 -13.04 -0.21
N GLU A 299 20.55 -13.82 0.72
CA GLU A 299 19.13 -14.16 0.79
C GLU A 299 18.53 -13.73 2.13
N MET A 300 17.24 -13.35 2.13
CA MET A 300 16.48 -13.07 3.34
C MET A 300 15.95 -14.39 3.94
N GLU A 301 16.26 -14.66 5.19
CA GLU A 301 15.80 -15.82 5.96
C GLU A 301 14.69 -15.41 6.93
N GLU A 302 13.55 -16.10 6.93
CA GLU A 302 12.47 -15.85 7.89
C GLU A 302 12.91 -16.24 9.31
N VAL A 303 12.82 -15.31 10.26
CA VAL A 303 13.10 -15.51 11.69
C VAL A 303 11.79 -15.76 12.45
N LEU A 304 10.78 -14.97 12.10
CA LEU A 304 9.45 -14.99 12.68
C LEU A 304 8.44 -14.65 11.58
N ASN A 305 7.39 -15.45 11.46
CA ASN A 305 6.20 -15.10 10.69
C ASN A 305 5.12 -14.57 11.64
N TRP A 306 4.39 -13.51 11.29
CA TRP A 306 3.37 -12.96 12.19
C TRP A 306 2.21 -13.93 12.48
N ASN A 307 2.07 -15.05 11.76
CA ASN A 307 1.15 -16.14 12.12
C ASN A 307 1.61 -16.98 13.33
N GLN A 308 2.88 -16.89 13.69
CA GLN A 308 3.52 -17.63 14.79
C GLN A 308 3.38 -16.92 16.15
N THR A 309 2.50 -15.94 16.25
CA THR A 309 2.18 -15.22 17.49
C THR A 309 0.69 -14.89 17.51
N ASP A 310 0.16 -14.58 18.70
CA ASP A 310 -1.20 -14.06 18.91
C ASP A 310 -1.20 -12.53 19.03
N LEU A 311 -0.10 -11.89 18.62
CA LEU A 311 0.01 -10.43 18.54
C LEU A 311 -1.07 -9.85 17.64
N ASP A 312 -1.74 -8.81 18.14
CA ASP A 312 -2.67 -8.03 17.34
C ASP A 312 -1.93 -7.36 16.18
N ARG A 313 -2.31 -7.69 14.94
CA ARG A 313 -1.66 -7.09 13.77
C ARG A 313 -2.09 -5.65 13.54
N SER A 314 -3.17 -5.20 14.18
CA SER A 314 -3.59 -3.79 14.14
C SER A 314 -2.49 -2.86 14.65
N ILE A 315 -1.61 -3.35 15.53
CA ILE A 315 -0.49 -2.60 16.09
C ILE A 315 0.82 -2.82 15.33
N LEU A 316 0.84 -3.51 14.19
CA LEU A 316 2.07 -3.77 13.42
C LEU A 316 2.33 -2.70 12.34
N ASP A 317 2.27 -1.43 12.74
CA ASP A 317 2.54 -0.30 11.86
C ASP A 317 3.93 0.27 12.08
N MET A 318 4.59 0.69 10.98
CA MET A 318 5.98 1.20 10.96
C MET A 318 6.95 0.43 11.87
N ILE A 319 6.79 -0.88 11.97
CA ILE A 319 7.50 -1.71 12.95
C ILE A 319 9.00 -1.78 12.63
N ARG A 320 9.82 -1.56 13.66
CA ARG A 320 11.26 -1.81 13.64
C ARG A 320 11.62 -2.84 14.68
N CYS A 321 12.39 -3.84 14.27
CA CYS A 321 12.87 -4.88 15.17
C CYS A 321 14.32 -4.64 15.59
N TYR A 322 14.61 -4.99 16.84
CA TYR A 322 15.90 -4.97 17.48
C TYR A 322 16.12 -6.34 18.15
N PRO A 323 16.52 -7.36 17.38
CA PRO A 323 16.78 -8.69 17.92
C PRO A 323 18.03 -8.70 18.79
N THR A 324 17.91 -9.25 19.99
CA THR A 324 19.09 -9.65 20.78
C THR A 324 19.65 -10.95 20.20
N ASN A 325 18.77 -11.86 19.75
CA ASN A 325 19.11 -13.09 19.02
C ASN A 325 17.86 -13.63 18.29
N SER A 326 17.94 -14.83 17.70
CA SER A 326 16.82 -15.46 16.97
C SER A 326 15.60 -15.85 17.82
N ASP A 327 15.72 -15.81 19.14
CA ASP A 327 14.71 -16.27 20.09
C ASP A 327 14.16 -15.14 20.96
N GLU A 328 14.83 -13.98 21.03
CA GLU A 328 14.41 -12.81 21.79
C GLU A 328 14.52 -11.54 20.94
N ILE A 329 13.38 -10.92 20.70
CA ILE A 329 13.25 -9.77 19.80
C ILE A 329 12.45 -8.67 20.50
N ILE A 330 13.02 -7.48 20.55
CA ILE A 330 12.26 -6.26 20.84
C ILE A 330 11.81 -5.67 19.51
N ALA A 331 10.54 -5.35 19.37
CA ALA A 331 10.05 -4.57 18.27
C ALA A 331 9.37 -3.30 18.78
N ILE A 332 9.54 -2.21 18.05
CA ILE A 332 8.88 -0.95 18.33
C ILE A 332 7.97 -0.67 17.15
N SER A 333 6.68 -0.56 17.46
CA SER A 333 5.67 -0.11 16.53
C SER A 333 5.30 1.33 16.82
N GLN A 334 5.08 2.08 15.75
CA GLN A 334 4.60 3.44 15.80
C GLN A 334 3.42 3.54 14.84
N GLY A 335 2.26 3.97 15.34
CA GLY A 335 1.13 4.32 14.49
C GLY A 335 1.53 5.43 13.51
N ASN A 336 1.23 5.23 12.23
CA ASN A 336 1.54 6.20 11.19
C ASN A 336 1.00 7.60 11.53
N ALA A 337 1.80 8.63 11.22
CA ALA A 337 1.53 10.03 11.53
C ALA A 337 0.25 10.61 10.92
N ALA A 338 -0.36 9.88 10.00
CA ALA A 338 -1.52 10.30 9.23
C ALA A 338 -2.86 10.18 10.00
N SER A 339 -2.88 9.52 11.18
CA SER A 339 -3.95 9.62 12.19
C SER A 339 -3.49 10.53 13.33
N ILE A 340 -3.40 11.83 13.03
CA ILE A 340 -2.68 12.81 13.85
C ILE A 340 -3.28 12.93 15.27
N GLN A 341 -4.56 12.61 15.46
CA GLN A 341 -5.20 12.72 16.77
C GLN A 341 -4.60 11.80 17.83
N TYR A 342 -4.07 10.61 17.50
CA TYR A 342 -3.50 9.68 18.50
C TYR A 342 -2.44 8.73 17.93
N GLN A 343 -1.22 9.21 17.67
CA GLN A 343 -0.09 8.32 17.36
C GLN A 343 0.26 7.46 18.59
N LYS A 344 -0.09 6.17 18.55
CA LYS A 344 0.29 5.21 19.59
C LYS A 344 1.66 4.62 19.29
N ILE A 345 2.43 4.37 20.34
CA ILE A 345 3.73 3.71 20.26
C ILE A 345 3.66 2.49 21.16
N HIS A 346 4.05 1.34 20.61
CA HIS A 346 4.04 0.07 21.32
C HIS A 346 5.45 -0.52 21.33
N VAL A 347 5.90 -0.97 22.49
CA VAL A 347 7.02 -1.90 22.61
C VAL A 347 6.45 -3.31 22.64
N VAL A 348 6.88 -4.14 21.70
CA VAL A 348 6.50 -5.54 21.59
C VAL A 348 7.70 -6.40 21.93
N HIS A 349 7.62 -7.17 23.01
CA HIS A 349 8.63 -8.14 23.39
C HIS A 349 8.21 -9.53 22.91
N LEU A 350 9.00 -10.11 22.01
CA LEU A 350 8.77 -11.42 21.41
C LEU A 350 9.80 -12.40 21.93
N HIS A 351 9.34 -13.52 22.50
CA HIS A 351 10.21 -14.59 22.97
C HIS A 351 9.75 -15.94 22.46
N ARG A 352 10.68 -16.74 21.93
CA ARG A 352 10.38 -18.06 21.39
C ARG A 352 9.83 -18.97 22.47
N ALA A 353 8.65 -19.54 22.22
CA ALA A 353 8.06 -20.54 23.09
C ALA A 353 8.72 -21.91 22.85
N PRO A 354 8.92 -22.72 23.91
CA PRO A 354 9.51 -24.05 23.76
C PRO A 354 8.61 -25.02 22.98
N GLU A 355 7.29 -24.83 23.06
CA GLU A 355 6.27 -25.56 22.31
C GLU A 355 5.16 -24.60 21.88
N ASN A 356 4.47 -24.93 20.78
CA ASN A 356 3.32 -24.16 20.32
C ASN A 356 2.12 -24.36 21.26
N PRO A 357 1.58 -23.32 21.91
CA PRO A 357 0.46 -23.45 22.85
C PRO A 357 -0.85 -23.86 22.17
N HIS A 358 -0.92 -23.77 20.84
CA HIS A 358 -2.09 -24.14 20.03
C HIS A 358 -1.99 -25.54 19.44
N ALA A 359 -1.02 -26.35 19.86
CA ALA A 359 -0.85 -27.72 19.38
C ALA A 359 -2.15 -28.53 19.43
N GLY A 360 -2.49 -29.22 18.34
CA GLY A 360 -3.72 -29.99 18.19
C GLY A 360 -4.91 -29.21 17.64
N LYS A 361 -4.83 -27.86 17.54
CA LYS A 361 -5.85 -27.09 16.81
C LYS A 361 -5.72 -27.35 15.31
N LYS A 362 -6.87 -27.50 14.65
CA LYS A 362 -6.96 -27.52 13.19
C LYS A 362 -6.59 -26.15 12.62
N ILE A 363 -6.09 -26.09 11.40
CA ILE A 363 -5.77 -24.83 10.72
C ILE A 363 -6.81 -24.56 9.64
N LEU A 364 -7.37 -23.35 9.67
CA LEU A 364 -8.17 -22.77 8.58
C LEU A 364 -7.27 -21.75 7.88
N ASN A 365 -6.94 -22.02 6.63
CA ASN A 365 -6.01 -21.20 5.85
C ASN A 365 -6.78 -20.15 5.05
N ILE A 366 -6.41 -18.88 5.21
CA ILE A 366 -6.89 -17.76 4.41
C ILE A 366 -5.74 -17.30 3.52
N GLY A 367 -5.97 -17.11 2.23
CA GLY A 367 -4.95 -16.63 1.30
C GLY A 367 -5.49 -15.57 0.35
N GLY A 368 -4.70 -14.54 0.04
CA GLY A 368 -5.08 -13.58 -0.98
C GLY A 368 -4.15 -12.38 -1.09
N PHE A 369 -4.64 -11.34 -1.74
CA PHE A 369 -3.90 -10.12 -2.01
C PHE A 369 -4.48 -8.94 -1.23
N PHE A 370 -3.62 -8.02 -0.82
CA PHE A 370 -3.99 -6.75 -0.18
C PHE A 370 -4.97 -6.98 0.97
N ILE A 371 -4.58 -7.88 1.87
CA ILE A 371 -5.43 -8.32 2.96
C ILE A 371 -5.74 -7.12 3.86
N PRO A 372 -7.02 -6.74 4.03
CA PRO A 372 -7.36 -5.57 4.83
C PRO A 372 -7.01 -5.79 6.30
N ARG A 373 -6.52 -4.75 6.99
CA ARG A 373 -6.14 -4.75 8.41
C ARG A 373 -7.24 -5.32 9.29
N LYS A 374 -8.49 -4.94 9.03
CA LYS A 374 -9.66 -5.42 9.78
C LYS A 374 -9.83 -6.94 9.75
N LEU A 375 -9.40 -7.59 8.66
CA LEU A 375 -9.41 -9.06 8.61
C LEU A 375 -8.35 -9.65 9.55
N TYR A 376 -7.18 -9.02 9.68
CA TYR A 376 -6.21 -9.45 10.68
C TYR A 376 -6.72 -9.25 12.12
N ASP A 377 -7.41 -8.16 12.41
CA ASP A 377 -7.98 -7.89 13.74
C ASP A 377 -9.01 -8.95 14.12
N TYR A 378 -9.94 -9.24 13.19
CA TYR A 378 -10.93 -10.31 13.36
C TYR A 378 -10.25 -11.66 13.60
N CYS A 379 -9.24 -12.01 12.79
CA CYS A 379 -8.55 -13.28 12.91
C CYS A 379 -7.76 -13.41 14.22
N THR A 380 -7.19 -12.30 14.72
CA THR A 380 -6.54 -12.26 16.03
C THR A 380 -7.54 -12.53 17.14
N GLN A 381 -8.68 -11.84 17.15
CA GLN A 381 -9.74 -12.05 18.14
C GLN A 381 -10.30 -13.48 18.08
N TYR A 382 -10.50 -14.02 16.87
CA TYR A 382 -10.92 -15.40 16.66
C TYR A 382 -9.90 -16.39 17.25
N ASN A 383 -8.61 -16.20 16.97
CA ASN A 383 -7.56 -17.10 17.43
C ASN A 383 -7.35 -17.07 18.95
N ALA A 384 -7.57 -15.91 19.58
CA ALA A 384 -7.48 -15.71 21.02
C ALA A 384 -8.62 -16.38 21.80
N ASP A 385 -9.77 -16.64 21.18
CA ASP A 385 -10.90 -17.29 21.82
C ASP A 385 -10.64 -18.81 22.04
N PRO A 386 -10.52 -19.27 23.29
CA PRO A 386 -10.19 -20.67 23.59
C PRO A 386 -11.32 -21.65 23.20
N SER A 387 -12.53 -21.17 22.90
CA SER A 387 -13.63 -22.00 22.44
C SER A 387 -13.53 -22.38 20.96
N ARG A 388 -12.70 -21.67 20.18
CA ARG A 388 -12.50 -21.94 18.75
C ARG A 388 -11.66 -23.19 18.55
N LYS A 389 -12.17 -24.08 17.69
CA LYS A 389 -11.57 -25.39 17.38
C LYS A 389 -10.49 -25.31 16.31
N ALA A 390 -10.51 -24.26 15.51
CA ALA A 390 -9.53 -23.97 14.48
C ALA A 390 -8.68 -22.76 14.88
N ARG A 391 -7.48 -22.69 14.31
CA ARG A 391 -6.64 -21.49 14.26
C ARG A 391 -6.64 -21.00 12.82
N ILE A 392 -6.91 -19.72 12.63
CA ILE A 392 -6.80 -19.06 11.35
C ILE A 392 -5.33 -18.71 11.08
N VAL A 393 -4.85 -19.03 9.88
CA VAL A 393 -3.52 -18.67 9.37
C VAL A 393 -3.71 -17.90 8.07
N ILE A 394 -3.12 -16.72 7.96
CA ILE A 394 -3.27 -15.84 6.80
C ILE A 394 -1.98 -15.83 5.96
N THR A 395 -2.13 -16.01 4.65
CA THR A 395 -1.05 -15.85 3.68
C THR A 395 -1.37 -14.68 2.76
N ASP A 396 -0.60 -13.60 2.89
CA ASP A 396 -0.67 -12.46 2.00
C ASP A 396 0.32 -12.64 0.84
N TYR A 397 -0.20 -12.72 -0.38
CA TYR A 397 0.59 -12.89 -1.58
C TYR A 397 1.11 -11.56 -2.16
N SER A 398 0.65 -10.41 -1.67
CA SER A 398 1.04 -9.10 -2.22
C SER A 398 2.53 -8.81 -2.05
N GLY A 399 3.15 -9.31 -0.97
CA GLY A 399 4.60 -9.17 -0.76
C GLY A 399 5.47 -9.96 -1.76
N ARG A 400 4.85 -10.76 -2.64
CA ARG A 400 5.54 -11.56 -3.67
C ARG A 400 5.49 -10.90 -5.06
N ILE A 401 4.82 -9.76 -5.19
CA ILE A 401 4.66 -9.05 -6.45
C ILE A 401 5.94 -8.27 -6.75
N ASP A 402 6.55 -8.52 -7.91
CA ASP A 402 7.58 -7.65 -8.46
C ASP A 402 6.90 -6.38 -9.02
N GLN A 403 7.11 -5.25 -8.35
CA GLN A 403 6.51 -3.96 -8.74
C GLN A 403 6.97 -3.50 -10.14
N THR A 404 8.12 -3.96 -10.63
CA THR A 404 8.61 -3.62 -11.98
C THR A 404 7.90 -4.40 -13.07
N ASN A 405 7.23 -5.51 -12.70
CA ASN A 405 6.49 -6.38 -13.61
C ASN A 405 5.26 -6.99 -12.90
N ALA A 406 4.42 -6.10 -12.35
CA ALA A 406 3.34 -6.49 -11.46
C ALA A 406 2.32 -7.42 -12.13
N MET A 407 1.91 -7.12 -13.37
CA MET A 407 0.93 -7.90 -14.13
C MET A 407 1.36 -9.37 -14.33
N GLU A 408 2.63 -9.59 -14.74
CA GLU A 408 3.17 -10.95 -14.91
C GLU A 408 3.29 -11.66 -13.56
N SER A 409 3.76 -10.95 -12.52
CA SER A 409 3.84 -11.49 -11.15
C SER A 409 2.49 -11.95 -10.63
N PHE A 410 1.43 -11.15 -10.82
CA PHE A 410 0.06 -11.55 -10.47
C PHE A 410 -0.35 -12.82 -11.20
N ALA A 411 -0.17 -12.88 -12.51
CA ALA A 411 -0.55 -14.03 -13.32
C ALA A 411 0.20 -15.32 -12.89
N GLU A 412 1.49 -15.24 -12.58
CA GLU A 412 2.27 -16.38 -12.08
C GLU A 412 1.76 -16.89 -10.72
N ILE A 413 1.48 -15.98 -9.79
CA ILE A 413 0.97 -16.31 -8.45
C ILE A 413 -0.43 -16.94 -8.57
N GLU A 414 -1.32 -16.33 -9.35
CA GLU A 414 -2.68 -16.82 -9.57
C GLU A 414 -2.68 -18.22 -10.21
N ASN A 415 -1.87 -18.44 -11.25
CA ASN A 415 -1.76 -19.74 -11.92
C ASN A 415 -1.30 -20.83 -10.95
N LYS A 416 -0.29 -20.53 -10.14
CA LYS A 416 0.19 -21.47 -9.12
C LYS A 416 -0.87 -21.75 -8.07
N LEU A 417 -1.53 -20.71 -7.56
CA LEU A 417 -2.58 -20.85 -6.57
C LEU A 417 -3.73 -21.71 -7.10
N LEU A 418 -4.16 -21.50 -8.34
CA LEU A 418 -5.19 -22.31 -8.99
C LEU A 418 -4.81 -23.80 -9.03
N LEU A 419 -3.54 -24.13 -9.35
CA LEU A 419 -3.04 -25.51 -9.30
C LEU A 419 -3.04 -26.09 -7.87
N ASP A 420 -2.68 -25.28 -6.88
CA ASP A 420 -2.70 -25.68 -5.47
C ASP A 420 -4.15 -25.94 -4.99
N LEU A 421 -5.12 -25.12 -5.42
CA LEU A 421 -6.54 -25.32 -5.11
C LEU A 421 -7.08 -26.61 -5.75
N LEU A 422 -6.79 -26.84 -7.04
CA LEU A 422 -7.21 -28.03 -7.79
C LEU A 422 -6.57 -29.32 -7.25
N SER A 423 -5.39 -29.23 -6.65
CA SER A 423 -4.71 -30.36 -6.00
C SER A 423 -5.03 -30.51 -4.51
N GLY A 424 -5.87 -29.63 -3.95
CA GLY A 424 -6.33 -29.68 -2.55
C GLY A 424 -5.28 -29.25 -1.52
N THR A 425 -4.28 -28.48 -1.94
CA THR A 425 -3.21 -27.94 -1.07
C THR A 425 -3.26 -26.43 -0.90
N GLY A 426 -4.20 -25.75 -1.58
CA GLY A 426 -4.47 -24.33 -1.43
C GLY A 426 -5.25 -23.97 -0.16
N PRO A 427 -5.52 -22.67 0.07
CA PRO A 427 -6.24 -22.18 1.25
C PRO A 427 -7.70 -22.64 1.29
N ASP A 428 -8.36 -22.42 2.42
CA ASP A 428 -9.79 -22.68 2.63
C ASP A 428 -10.66 -21.48 2.21
N ILE A 429 -10.13 -20.26 2.40
CA ILE A 429 -10.76 -18.99 2.00
C ILE A 429 -9.81 -18.20 1.11
N LEU A 430 -10.34 -17.65 0.02
CA LEU A 430 -9.64 -16.71 -0.85
C LEU A 430 -10.09 -15.27 -0.59
N ILE A 431 -9.15 -14.33 -0.61
CA ILE A 431 -9.41 -12.89 -0.43
C ILE A 431 -9.04 -12.12 -1.69
N ASN A 432 -9.93 -11.26 -2.16
CA ASN A 432 -9.72 -10.35 -3.31
C ASN A 432 -9.50 -11.06 -4.65
N PHE A 433 -10.34 -12.05 -4.96
CA PHE A 433 -10.36 -12.76 -6.25
C PHE A 433 -11.66 -12.54 -7.06
N ALA A 434 -12.52 -11.59 -6.66
CA ALA A 434 -13.76 -11.30 -7.40
C ALA A 434 -13.50 -10.92 -8.87
N SER A 435 -12.38 -10.24 -9.15
CA SER A 435 -11.99 -9.87 -10.51
C SER A 435 -11.25 -10.97 -11.27
N SER A 436 -10.84 -12.07 -10.63
CA SER A 436 -10.04 -13.14 -11.24
C SER A 436 -10.95 -14.20 -11.86
N SER A 437 -11.37 -13.99 -13.11
CA SER A 437 -12.37 -14.85 -13.78
C SER A 437 -11.96 -16.31 -13.98
N ASP A 438 -10.68 -16.65 -13.77
CA ASP A 438 -10.18 -18.03 -13.80
C ASP A 438 -10.59 -18.85 -12.57
N PHE A 439 -10.92 -18.20 -11.46
CA PHE A 439 -11.32 -18.85 -10.20
C PHE A 439 -12.85 -19.07 -10.11
N ALA A 440 -13.64 -18.33 -10.89
CA ALA A 440 -15.10 -18.38 -10.88
C ALA A 440 -15.65 -19.66 -11.55
N ARG A 441 -15.48 -20.81 -10.90
CA ARG A 441 -15.84 -22.15 -11.42
C ARG A 441 -16.17 -23.16 -10.33
N ASP A 442 -17.11 -24.05 -10.63
CA ASP A 442 -17.70 -25.03 -9.69
C ASP A 442 -16.72 -26.04 -9.07
N ASP A 443 -15.62 -26.31 -9.76
CA ASP A 443 -14.58 -27.24 -9.31
C ASP A 443 -13.53 -26.57 -8.41
N VAL A 444 -13.56 -25.23 -8.28
CA VAL A 444 -12.60 -24.46 -7.47
C VAL A 444 -13.28 -23.75 -6.32
N LEU A 445 -14.40 -23.06 -6.56
CA LEU A 445 -15.08 -22.23 -5.56
C LEU A 445 -16.53 -22.70 -5.31
N VAL A 446 -17.03 -22.43 -4.11
CA VAL A 446 -18.42 -22.69 -3.75
C VAL A 446 -19.32 -21.58 -4.28
N ASP A 447 -20.51 -21.95 -4.77
CA ASP A 447 -21.59 -20.99 -5.02
C ASP A 447 -22.16 -20.48 -3.68
N LEU A 448 -21.79 -19.27 -3.31
CA LEU A 448 -22.13 -18.63 -2.03
C LEU A 448 -23.61 -18.23 -1.95
N ASN A 449 -24.35 -18.21 -3.06
CA ASN A 449 -25.80 -18.04 -3.01
C ASN A 449 -26.45 -19.13 -2.13
N THR A 450 -25.89 -20.35 -2.11
CA THR A 450 -26.37 -21.44 -1.27
C THR A 450 -26.26 -21.18 0.23
N PHE A 451 -25.25 -20.41 0.64
CA PHE A 451 -25.05 -20.00 2.04
C PHE A 451 -25.85 -18.74 2.38
N ILE A 452 -25.84 -17.75 1.49
CA ILE A 452 -26.60 -16.49 1.64
C ILE A 452 -28.09 -16.78 1.79
N ASP A 453 -28.65 -17.69 1.00
CA ASP A 453 -30.07 -18.05 1.03
C ASP A 453 -30.38 -19.20 2.01
N GLY A 454 -29.36 -19.66 2.76
CA GLY A 454 -29.46 -20.75 3.72
C GLY A 454 -30.07 -20.35 5.07
N ALA A 455 -30.23 -21.34 5.96
CA ALA A 455 -30.86 -21.12 7.28
C ALA A 455 -30.08 -20.16 8.20
N ASN A 456 -28.75 -20.13 8.06
CA ASN A 456 -27.86 -19.18 8.73
C ASN A 456 -27.34 -18.12 7.74
N GLY A 457 -28.15 -17.78 6.75
CA GLY A 457 -27.83 -16.87 5.67
C GLY A 457 -28.01 -15.39 6.02
N LEU A 458 -28.09 -14.56 4.99
CA LEU A 458 -28.31 -13.12 5.09
C LEU A 458 -29.74 -12.79 4.65
N ASP A 459 -30.34 -11.76 5.24
CA ASP A 459 -31.50 -11.12 4.63
C ASP A 459 -31.03 -10.18 3.51
N ARG A 460 -31.10 -10.65 2.26
CA ARG A 460 -30.66 -9.88 1.07
C ARG A 460 -31.27 -8.47 1.00
N THR A 461 -32.45 -8.24 1.58
CA THR A 461 -33.11 -6.93 1.55
C THR A 461 -32.38 -5.87 2.38
N GLU A 462 -31.53 -6.27 3.32
CA GLU A 462 -30.69 -5.37 4.09
C GLU A 462 -29.44 -4.91 3.32
N TYR A 463 -29.16 -5.49 2.15
CA TYR A 463 -27.94 -5.26 1.37
C TYR A 463 -28.23 -4.78 -0.05
N PHE A 464 -27.19 -4.32 -0.74
CA PHE A 464 -27.24 -4.03 -2.18
C PHE A 464 -27.23 -5.33 -3.00
N ASP A 465 -28.37 -6.03 -3.06
CA ASP A 465 -28.47 -7.30 -3.81
C ASP A 465 -28.09 -7.15 -5.29
N ASN A 466 -28.29 -5.97 -5.89
CA ASN A 466 -27.84 -5.71 -7.25
C ASN A 466 -26.32 -5.87 -7.44
N ILE A 467 -25.51 -5.62 -6.41
CA ILE A 467 -24.06 -5.83 -6.45
C ILE A 467 -23.72 -7.32 -6.28
N PHE A 468 -24.48 -8.06 -5.47
CA PHE A 468 -24.38 -9.54 -5.45
C PHE A 468 -24.66 -10.11 -6.83
N ARG A 469 -25.75 -9.69 -7.48
CA ARG A 469 -26.12 -10.15 -8.83
C ARG A 469 -25.09 -9.75 -9.88
N ALA A 470 -24.56 -8.54 -9.80
CA ALA A 470 -23.55 -8.05 -10.73
C ALA A 470 -22.23 -8.85 -10.67
N ALA A 471 -21.93 -9.45 -9.51
CA ALA A 471 -20.75 -10.30 -9.29
C ALA A 471 -20.98 -11.79 -9.62
N GLU A 472 -22.18 -12.18 -10.05
CA GLU A 472 -22.47 -13.56 -10.44
C GLU A 472 -21.85 -13.91 -11.80
N VAL A 473 -21.25 -15.09 -11.89
CA VAL A 473 -20.81 -15.70 -13.15
C VAL A 473 -21.72 -16.89 -13.43
N ASP A 474 -22.42 -16.86 -14.57
CA ASP A 474 -23.42 -17.87 -14.96
C ASP A 474 -24.49 -18.12 -13.87
N GLY A 475 -24.91 -17.06 -13.18
CA GLY A 475 -25.92 -17.09 -12.12
C GLY A 475 -25.43 -17.64 -10.78
N LYS A 476 -24.11 -17.80 -10.59
CA LYS A 476 -23.49 -18.28 -9.35
C LYS A 476 -22.56 -17.24 -8.76
N LEU A 477 -22.58 -17.11 -7.43
CA LEU A 477 -21.75 -16.15 -6.73
C LEU A 477 -20.52 -16.86 -6.13
N TYR A 478 -19.41 -16.86 -6.85
CA TYR A 478 -18.19 -17.55 -6.39
C TYR A 478 -17.36 -16.74 -5.38
N CYS A 479 -17.43 -15.41 -5.48
CA CYS A 479 -16.76 -14.48 -4.57
C CYS A 479 -17.81 -13.53 -3.99
N ALA A 480 -17.94 -13.47 -2.67
CA ALA A 480 -18.87 -12.59 -1.97
C ALA A 480 -18.27 -11.17 -1.89
N PRO A 481 -18.93 -10.15 -2.47
CA PRO A 481 -18.56 -8.75 -2.26
C PRO A 481 -18.79 -8.34 -0.82
N ILE A 482 -17.75 -7.87 -0.13
CA ILE A 482 -17.82 -7.34 1.24
C ILE A 482 -17.90 -5.81 1.21
N ALA A 483 -17.15 -5.20 0.29
CA ALA A 483 -17.12 -3.76 0.01
C ALA A 483 -16.90 -3.53 -1.48
N PHE A 484 -17.31 -2.35 -1.97
CA PHE A 484 -17.16 -1.99 -3.38
C PHE A 484 -16.87 -0.51 -3.57
N GLN A 485 -16.35 -0.17 -4.75
CA GLN A 485 -16.13 1.18 -5.25
C GLN A 485 -16.86 1.33 -6.59
N LEU A 486 -17.11 2.56 -7.03
CA LEU A 486 -17.73 2.82 -8.33
C LEU A 486 -16.69 3.31 -9.33
N VAL A 487 -16.61 2.69 -10.48
CA VAL A 487 -15.72 3.13 -11.57
C VAL A 487 -16.56 3.67 -12.72
N GLY A 488 -16.21 4.87 -13.17
CA GLY A 488 -16.89 5.53 -14.26
C GLY A 488 -16.30 6.90 -14.60
N LEU A 489 -17.16 7.76 -15.11
CA LEU A 489 -16.86 9.10 -15.61
C LEU A 489 -17.73 10.10 -14.85
N MET A 490 -17.11 11.08 -14.20
CA MET A 490 -17.85 12.24 -13.72
C MET A 490 -18.08 13.19 -14.90
N GLU A 491 -19.32 13.34 -15.34
CA GLU A 491 -19.72 14.26 -16.39
C GLU A 491 -20.02 15.65 -15.84
N ASN A 492 -19.64 16.69 -16.57
CA ASN A 492 -20.12 18.05 -16.36
C ASN A 492 -21.34 18.35 -17.25
N THR A 493 -22.54 18.31 -16.66
CA THR A 493 -23.80 18.44 -17.41
C THR A 493 -24.02 19.79 -18.08
N ASP A 494 -23.28 20.83 -17.69
CA ASP A 494 -23.32 22.13 -18.38
C ASP A 494 -22.51 22.12 -19.69
N VAL A 495 -21.60 21.14 -19.86
CA VAL A 495 -20.79 20.94 -21.07
C VAL A 495 -21.41 19.87 -21.97
N LEU A 496 -21.86 18.77 -21.39
CA LEU A 496 -22.41 17.61 -22.09
C LEU A 496 -23.41 16.88 -21.18
N ASP A 497 -24.57 16.45 -21.69
CA ASP A 497 -25.61 15.77 -20.91
C ASP A 497 -25.93 14.40 -21.53
N MET A 498 -25.20 13.38 -21.09
CA MET A 498 -25.31 12.01 -21.57
C MET A 498 -26.21 11.15 -20.67
N GLU A 499 -26.84 10.15 -21.27
CA GLU A 499 -27.50 9.08 -20.52
C GLU A 499 -26.45 8.22 -19.77
N ARG A 500 -26.83 7.64 -18.62
CA ARG A 500 -25.89 6.87 -17.77
C ARG A 500 -25.27 5.66 -18.48
N ASN A 501 -25.99 5.09 -19.43
CA ASN A 501 -25.61 3.92 -20.22
C ASN A 501 -25.51 4.33 -21.68
N TRP A 502 -24.28 4.42 -22.19
CA TRP A 502 -23.98 4.95 -23.52
C TRP A 502 -22.90 4.14 -24.21
N THR A 503 -22.85 4.24 -25.53
CA THR A 503 -22.03 3.39 -26.41
C THR A 503 -20.87 4.15 -27.06
N LEU A 504 -19.99 3.41 -27.75
CA LEU A 504 -18.94 4.02 -28.57
C LEU A 504 -19.47 4.80 -29.79
N ASP A 505 -20.74 4.61 -30.16
CA ASP A 505 -21.41 5.43 -31.17
C ASP A 505 -21.90 6.76 -30.56
N ASP A 506 -22.40 6.71 -29.32
CA ASP A 506 -22.79 7.90 -28.56
C ASP A 506 -21.56 8.80 -28.27
N LEU A 507 -20.36 8.22 -28.18
CA LEU A 507 -19.10 8.96 -28.06
C LEU A 507 -18.83 9.89 -29.25
N ASP A 508 -19.10 9.46 -30.48
CA ASP A 508 -18.92 10.32 -31.65
C ASP A 508 -19.91 11.50 -31.62
N GLN A 509 -21.14 11.25 -31.16
CA GLN A 509 -22.14 12.30 -30.98
C GLN A 509 -21.73 13.28 -29.89
N ALA A 510 -21.26 12.78 -28.74
CA ALA A 510 -20.77 13.59 -27.64
C ALA A 510 -19.67 14.55 -28.12
N VAL A 511 -18.64 14.02 -28.78
CA VAL A 511 -17.53 14.82 -29.31
C VAL A 511 -18.00 15.84 -30.34
N SER A 512 -18.92 15.47 -31.22
CA SER A 512 -19.47 16.39 -32.23
C SER A 512 -20.31 17.52 -31.63
N SER A 513 -20.82 17.35 -30.41
CA SER A 513 -21.66 18.32 -29.71
C SER A 513 -20.88 19.31 -28.83
N LEU A 514 -19.61 19.02 -28.53
CA LEU A 514 -18.77 19.89 -27.72
C LEU A 514 -18.58 21.26 -28.39
N SER A 515 -18.71 22.31 -27.60
CA SER A 515 -18.55 23.69 -28.05
C SER A 515 -17.25 24.30 -27.52
N GLY A 516 -16.63 25.19 -28.30
CA GLY A 516 -15.40 25.87 -27.90
C GLY A 516 -14.16 24.97 -27.92
N ASN A 517 -13.32 25.09 -26.89
CA ASN A 517 -12.06 24.35 -26.74
C ASN A 517 -12.17 23.21 -25.70
N ALA A 518 -13.39 22.73 -25.45
CA ALA A 518 -13.62 21.60 -24.55
C ALA A 518 -13.23 20.29 -25.24
N GLU A 519 -12.54 19.43 -24.50
CA GLU A 519 -12.20 18.07 -24.90
C GLU A 519 -13.08 17.08 -24.13
N VAL A 520 -13.34 15.91 -24.71
CA VAL A 520 -14.23 14.92 -24.08
C VAL A 520 -13.59 14.30 -22.83
N PHE A 521 -12.29 14.00 -22.89
CA PHE A 521 -11.52 13.36 -21.83
C PHE A 521 -10.21 14.12 -21.59
N PRO A 522 -9.63 14.04 -20.38
CA PRO A 522 -8.22 14.31 -20.15
C PRO A 522 -7.32 13.39 -20.98
N GLU A 523 -6.02 13.70 -21.02
CA GLU A 523 -5.04 12.82 -21.66
C GLU A 523 -4.80 11.56 -20.83
N TYR A 524 -5.00 10.38 -21.42
CA TYR A 524 -4.79 9.05 -20.79
C TYR A 524 -3.81 8.18 -21.57
N GLU A 525 -3.22 7.19 -20.91
CA GLU A 525 -2.39 6.18 -21.59
C GLU A 525 -3.24 5.31 -22.52
N TYR A 526 -2.64 4.82 -23.61
CA TYR A 526 -3.34 3.96 -24.56
C TYR A 526 -3.96 2.72 -23.92
N ASP A 527 -3.23 2.07 -23.00
CA ASP A 527 -3.67 0.84 -22.34
C ASP A 527 -4.85 1.10 -21.40
N ASP A 528 -4.82 2.19 -20.63
CA ASP A 528 -5.93 2.57 -19.74
C ASP A 528 -7.23 2.77 -20.52
N LEU A 529 -7.17 3.47 -21.65
CA LEU A 529 -8.34 3.67 -22.51
C LEU A 529 -8.78 2.40 -23.22
N LEU A 530 -7.83 1.58 -23.67
CA LEU A 530 -8.13 0.27 -24.26
C LEU A 530 -8.99 -0.56 -23.30
N PHE A 531 -8.54 -0.76 -22.07
CA PHE A 531 -9.26 -1.59 -21.11
C PHE A 531 -10.57 -0.94 -20.64
N SER A 532 -10.60 0.39 -20.51
CA SER A 532 -11.81 1.14 -20.17
C SER A 532 -12.91 1.00 -21.23
N PHE A 533 -12.58 1.14 -22.52
CA PHE A 533 -13.54 1.01 -23.63
C PHE A 533 -13.94 -0.44 -23.92
N MET A 534 -13.10 -1.42 -23.59
CA MET A 534 -13.50 -2.82 -23.63
C MET A 534 -14.56 -3.15 -22.56
N GLY A 535 -14.74 -2.30 -21.54
CA GLY A 535 -15.66 -2.51 -20.41
C GLY A 535 -15.11 -3.47 -19.35
N PRO A 536 -15.90 -3.88 -18.36
CA PRO A 536 -15.52 -4.91 -17.38
C PRO A 536 -15.66 -6.36 -17.85
N ASP A 537 -16.52 -6.66 -18.84
CA ASP A 537 -16.76 -8.03 -19.31
C ASP A 537 -16.03 -8.33 -20.63
N ARG A 538 -15.15 -9.34 -20.60
CA ARG A 538 -14.39 -9.82 -21.77
C ARG A 538 -15.10 -10.97 -22.51
N SER A 539 -16.19 -11.52 -21.96
CA SER A 539 -16.91 -12.69 -22.48
C SER A 539 -17.38 -12.49 -23.92
N ARG A 540 -17.70 -11.26 -24.33
CA ARG A 540 -18.11 -10.95 -25.71
C ARG A 540 -17.07 -11.31 -26.78
N PHE A 541 -15.79 -11.39 -26.38
CA PHE A 541 -14.69 -11.72 -27.28
C PHE A 541 -14.28 -13.20 -27.21
N MET A 542 -14.93 -14.02 -26.36
CA MET A 542 -14.55 -15.41 -26.15
C MET A 542 -15.68 -16.32 -25.67
N ASP A 543 -15.66 -17.55 -26.14
CA ASP A 543 -16.47 -18.64 -25.59
C ASP A 543 -15.54 -19.59 -24.84
N LYS A 544 -15.54 -19.48 -23.49
CA LYS A 544 -14.67 -20.28 -22.63
C LYS A 544 -14.99 -21.77 -22.71
N GLU A 545 -16.28 -22.15 -22.86
CA GLU A 545 -16.69 -23.55 -22.96
C GLU A 545 -16.26 -24.19 -24.28
N LYS A 546 -16.45 -23.47 -25.40
CA LYS A 546 -16.05 -23.95 -26.73
C LYS A 546 -14.57 -23.75 -27.03
N LYS A 547 -13.85 -22.99 -26.19
CA LYS A 547 -12.45 -22.58 -26.39
C LYS A 547 -12.27 -21.82 -27.71
N GLU A 548 -13.19 -20.91 -27.99
CA GLU A 548 -13.22 -20.06 -29.18
C GLU A 548 -13.02 -18.59 -28.81
N THR A 549 -12.40 -17.83 -29.72
CA THR A 549 -12.12 -16.40 -29.56
C THR A 549 -12.57 -15.63 -30.80
N HIS A 550 -12.92 -14.35 -30.59
CA HIS A 550 -13.49 -13.48 -31.60
C HIS A 550 -12.93 -12.05 -31.54
N PHE A 551 -11.63 -11.90 -31.26
CA PHE A 551 -10.99 -10.57 -31.13
C PHE A 551 -10.84 -9.83 -32.45
N CYS A 552 -10.95 -10.52 -33.59
CA CYS A 552 -10.91 -9.89 -34.91
C CYS A 552 -12.24 -9.21 -35.32
N CYS A 553 -13.15 -8.94 -34.39
CA CYS A 553 -14.45 -8.35 -34.65
C CYS A 553 -14.40 -6.82 -34.81
N ASP A 554 -15.43 -6.24 -35.43
CA ASP A 554 -15.53 -4.80 -35.66
C ASP A 554 -15.53 -3.98 -34.35
N SER A 555 -16.10 -4.55 -33.28
CA SER A 555 -16.12 -3.90 -31.96
C SER A 555 -14.71 -3.73 -31.38
N MET A 556 -13.89 -4.77 -31.39
CA MET A 556 -12.51 -4.70 -30.90
C MET A 556 -11.65 -3.78 -31.77
N LYS A 557 -11.87 -3.80 -33.09
CA LYS A 557 -11.24 -2.88 -34.03
C LYS A 557 -11.53 -1.42 -33.68
N ARG A 558 -12.81 -1.10 -33.45
CA ARG A 558 -13.24 0.25 -33.04
C ARG A 558 -12.62 0.66 -31.71
N ILE A 559 -12.58 -0.24 -30.72
CA ILE A 559 -11.95 0.02 -29.42
C ILE A 559 -10.47 0.42 -29.58
N LEU A 560 -9.68 -0.34 -30.34
CA LEU A 560 -8.27 0.02 -30.60
C LEU A 560 -8.13 1.40 -31.26
N GLN A 561 -9.03 1.73 -32.20
CA GLN A 561 -9.01 3.02 -32.90
C GLN A 561 -9.31 4.19 -31.97
N GLU A 562 -10.34 4.07 -31.12
CA GLU A 562 -10.69 5.12 -30.17
C GLU A 562 -9.63 5.25 -29.07
N ALA A 563 -9.09 4.14 -28.55
CA ALA A 563 -7.97 4.17 -27.62
C ALA A 563 -6.76 4.89 -28.21
N LYS A 564 -6.42 4.63 -29.48
CA LYS A 564 -5.33 5.32 -30.18
C LYS A 564 -5.62 6.81 -30.46
N LYS A 565 -6.89 7.15 -30.68
CA LYS A 565 -7.32 8.52 -31.02
C LYS A 565 -7.33 9.44 -29.80
N TYR A 566 -7.74 8.93 -28.64
CA TYR A 566 -7.83 9.71 -27.40
C TYR A 566 -6.68 9.47 -26.42
N GLY A 567 -5.91 8.40 -26.62
CA GLY A 567 -4.78 8.04 -25.77
C GLY A 567 -3.46 8.65 -26.22
N LYS A 568 -2.47 8.53 -25.35
CA LYS A 568 -1.07 8.90 -25.60
C LYS A 568 -0.12 7.83 -25.07
N GLU A 569 1.13 7.93 -25.50
CA GLU A 569 2.22 7.11 -24.96
C GLU A 569 2.47 7.50 -23.49
N LYS A 570 2.78 6.51 -22.66
CA LYS A 570 3.21 6.71 -21.28
C LYS A 570 4.41 7.64 -21.25
N ALA A 571 4.29 8.77 -20.57
CA ALA A 571 5.43 9.67 -20.41
C ALA A 571 6.40 9.05 -19.38
N SER A 572 7.71 9.08 -19.67
CA SER A 572 8.74 8.48 -18.81
C SER A 572 8.83 9.10 -17.41
N ASP A 573 8.30 10.31 -17.24
CA ASP A 573 8.50 11.15 -16.06
C ASP A 573 7.23 11.85 -15.56
N THR A 574 6.03 11.38 -15.94
CA THR A 574 4.82 11.86 -15.24
C THR A 574 4.78 11.21 -13.87
N PRO A 575 4.89 11.96 -12.76
CA PRO A 575 4.49 11.41 -11.47
C PRO A 575 3.06 10.89 -11.64
N ASP A 576 2.73 9.75 -11.02
CA ASP A 576 1.33 9.44 -10.76
C ASP A 576 0.73 10.72 -10.18
N MET A 577 -0.18 11.36 -10.93
CA MET A 577 -0.84 12.56 -10.46
C MET A 577 -1.76 12.08 -9.35
N ASP A 578 -1.22 11.97 -8.14
CA ASP A 578 -1.98 11.79 -6.93
C ASP A 578 -3.04 12.88 -6.94
N SER A 579 -4.28 12.45 -7.17
CA SER A 579 -5.43 13.32 -7.19
C SER A 579 -5.52 14.07 -5.87
N ARG A 580 -5.99 15.31 -5.92
CA ARG A 580 -6.36 16.05 -4.71
C ARG A 580 -7.31 15.18 -3.88
N MET A 581 -6.84 14.63 -2.77
CA MET A 581 -7.69 13.86 -1.86
C MET A 581 -8.44 14.82 -0.94
N VAL A 582 -9.74 14.63 -0.77
CA VAL A 582 -10.48 15.31 0.31
C VAL A 582 -10.35 14.47 1.57
N ILE A 583 -9.54 14.93 2.52
CA ILE A 583 -9.45 14.34 3.86
C ILE A 583 -10.53 15.00 4.72
N VAL A 584 -11.48 14.20 5.21
CA VAL A 584 -12.56 14.67 6.10
C VAL A 584 -12.40 14.00 7.46
N ASP A 585 -11.55 14.55 8.33
CA ASP A 585 -11.39 14.05 9.69
C ASP A 585 -12.22 14.84 10.72
N SER A 586 -12.70 14.16 11.75
CA SER A 586 -13.57 14.62 12.83
C SER A 586 -12.85 15.50 13.87
N GLY A 587 -12.26 16.60 13.45
CA GLY A 587 -11.75 17.63 14.38
C GLY A 587 -10.71 18.57 13.83
N TYR A 588 -10.04 18.22 12.73
CA TYR A 588 -9.06 19.06 12.05
C TYR A 588 -9.35 19.11 10.55
N TYR A 589 -9.22 20.31 9.98
CA TYR A 589 -9.71 20.69 8.64
C TYR A 589 -8.55 20.93 7.68
N ASP A 590 -7.63 19.96 7.54
CA ASP A 590 -6.56 20.00 6.55
C ASP A 590 -6.81 18.95 5.46
N ILE A 591 -7.04 19.44 4.24
CA ILE A 591 -7.05 18.66 3.01
C ILE A 591 -5.61 18.64 2.51
N ALA A 592 -4.81 17.64 2.89
CA ALA A 592 -3.48 17.51 2.30
C ALA A 592 -3.61 17.06 0.85
N GLY A 593 -3.49 18.01 -0.09
CA GLY A 593 -3.27 17.74 -1.50
C GLY A 593 -1.98 18.44 -1.93
N TYR A 594 -0.98 17.67 -2.36
CA TYR A 594 0.18 18.24 -3.03
C TYR A 594 -0.33 19.02 -4.26
N ALA A 595 0.04 20.29 -4.39
CA ALA A 595 -0.14 21.02 -5.64
C ALA A 595 1.15 20.80 -6.45
N PRO A 596 1.19 19.92 -7.46
CA PRO A 596 2.25 20.05 -8.44
C PRO A 596 2.11 21.42 -9.10
N GLU A 597 3.23 22.06 -9.38
CA GLU A 597 3.29 23.24 -10.23
C GLU A 597 2.66 22.90 -11.61
N GLY A 598 1.38 23.22 -11.80
CA GLY A 598 0.63 22.90 -13.03
C GLY A 598 -0.90 22.98 -12.84
N VAL A 599 -1.64 23.11 -13.94
CA VAL A 599 -3.11 23.03 -13.93
C VAL A 599 -3.51 21.56 -14.01
N GLY A 600 -3.90 20.95 -12.87
CA GLY A 600 -4.33 19.55 -12.82
C GLY A 600 -5.63 19.27 -13.60
N GLN A 601 -5.89 18.01 -13.94
CA GLN A 601 -7.06 17.60 -14.73
C GLN A 601 -8.38 18.01 -14.07
N GLU A 602 -8.45 18.00 -12.74
CA GLU A 602 -9.60 18.45 -11.96
C GLU A 602 -9.91 19.94 -12.15
N VAL A 603 -8.88 20.78 -12.29
CA VAL A 603 -9.06 22.22 -12.54
C VAL A 603 -9.59 22.43 -13.95
N LEU A 604 -9.02 21.74 -14.94
CA LEU A 604 -9.49 21.79 -16.33
C LEU A 604 -10.93 21.29 -16.46
N PHE A 605 -11.28 20.23 -15.74
CA PHE A 605 -12.67 19.74 -15.65
C PHE A 605 -13.60 20.77 -15.01
N HIS A 606 -13.21 21.38 -13.88
CA HIS A 606 -13.98 22.42 -13.21
C HIS A 606 -14.20 23.66 -14.10
N GLU A 607 -13.20 24.04 -14.90
CA GLU A 607 -13.29 25.14 -15.87
C GLU A 607 -14.09 24.78 -17.14
N GLY A 608 -14.61 23.56 -17.25
CA GLY A 608 -15.35 23.08 -18.42
C GLY A 608 -14.46 22.84 -19.65
N ARG A 609 -13.15 22.70 -19.47
CA ARG A 609 -12.21 22.29 -20.53
C ARG A 609 -12.24 20.79 -20.79
N TYR A 610 -12.64 19.99 -19.80
CA TYR A 610 -12.98 18.59 -20.00
C TYR A 610 -14.47 18.38 -19.72
N ALA A 611 -15.15 17.65 -20.60
CA ALA A 611 -16.56 17.30 -20.42
C ALA A 611 -16.75 16.14 -19.43
N MET A 612 -15.79 15.22 -19.38
CA MET A 612 -15.82 14.04 -18.51
C MET A 612 -14.49 13.88 -17.79
N LEU A 613 -14.54 13.47 -16.52
CA LEU A 613 -13.38 13.17 -15.69
C LEU A 613 -13.46 11.71 -15.24
N PRO A 614 -12.60 10.82 -15.78
CA PRO A 614 -12.57 9.43 -15.36
C PRO A 614 -12.06 9.26 -13.94
N LYS A 615 -12.84 8.56 -13.10
CA LYS A 615 -12.54 8.38 -11.68
C LYS A 615 -13.10 7.07 -11.12
N THR A 616 -12.38 6.57 -10.13
CA THR A 616 -12.90 5.63 -9.14
C THR A 616 -13.44 6.45 -7.97
N VAL A 617 -14.74 6.33 -7.69
CA VAL A 617 -15.37 6.88 -6.51
C VAL A 617 -15.28 5.82 -5.42
N ARG A 618 -14.42 6.06 -4.42
CA ARG A 618 -14.15 5.08 -3.36
C ARG A 618 -15.19 5.19 -2.24
N ASP A 619 -15.57 6.42 -1.91
CA ASP A 619 -16.44 6.72 -0.77
C ASP A 619 -17.36 7.94 -1.02
N PRO A 620 -18.26 8.29 -0.07
CA PRO A 620 -19.10 9.48 -0.17
C PRO A 620 -18.33 10.82 -0.24
N ALA A 621 -17.12 10.91 0.33
CA ALA A 621 -16.32 12.13 0.30
C ALA A 621 -15.75 12.40 -1.10
N ASP A 622 -15.22 11.36 -1.76
CA ASP A 622 -14.83 11.40 -3.18
C ASP A 622 -16.01 11.85 -4.05
N TYR A 623 -17.21 11.30 -3.80
CA TYR A 623 -18.40 11.68 -4.56
C TYR A 623 -18.79 13.15 -4.36
N ALA A 624 -18.77 13.65 -3.11
CA ALA A 624 -19.03 15.05 -2.80
C ALA A 624 -18.01 15.99 -3.45
N TYR A 625 -16.73 15.60 -3.44
CA TYR A 625 -15.66 16.35 -4.10
C TYR A 625 -15.89 16.48 -5.61
N LEU A 626 -16.18 15.36 -6.27
CA LEU A 626 -16.41 15.33 -7.71
C LEU A 626 -17.68 16.09 -8.12
N GLN A 627 -18.75 16.03 -7.31
CA GLN A 627 -19.93 16.86 -7.50
C GLN A 627 -19.58 18.35 -7.41
N GLY A 628 -18.77 18.74 -6.42
CA GLY A 628 -18.29 20.10 -6.25
C GLY A 628 -17.48 20.60 -7.45
N LEU A 629 -16.55 19.78 -7.94
CA LEU A 629 -15.78 20.06 -9.16
C LEU A 629 -16.68 20.27 -10.38
N ALA A 630 -17.76 19.49 -10.51
CA ALA A 630 -18.76 19.64 -11.57
C ALA A 630 -19.80 20.74 -11.29
N GLY A 631 -19.56 21.65 -10.34
CA GLY A 631 -20.49 22.75 -10.03
C GLY A 631 -21.83 22.29 -9.43
N ASN A 632 -21.84 21.13 -8.74
CA ASN A 632 -23.01 20.46 -8.17
C ASN A 632 -24.07 20.02 -9.18
N ARG A 633 -23.69 19.90 -10.45
CA ARG A 633 -24.56 19.39 -11.51
C ARG A 633 -24.00 18.12 -12.14
N GLY A 634 -22.90 17.60 -11.61
CA GLY A 634 -22.25 16.43 -12.17
C GLY A 634 -23.14 15.19 -12.15
N ARG A 635 -22.92 14.32 -13.13
CA ARG A 635 -23.53 12.99 -13.21
C ARG A 635 -22.43 11.95 -13.31
N LEU A 636 -22.44 10.97 -12.40
CA LEU A 636 -21.58 9.81 -12.55
C LEU A 636 -22.22 8.85 -13.56
N ILE A 637 -21.49 8.54 -14.62
CA ILE A 637 -21.91 7.65 -15.70
C ILE A 637 -20.84 6.57 -15.97
N GLY A 638 -21.19 5.52 -16.70
CA GLY A 638 -20.24 4.47 -17.10
C GLY A 638 -19.26 4.93 -18.19
N TYR A 639 -18.22 4.16 -18.43
CA TYR A 639 -17.45 4.30 -19.68
C TYR A 639 -18.30 3.86 -20.88
N PRO A 640 -18.09 4.46 -22.06
CA PRO A 640 -18.76 3.99 -23.25
C PRO A 640 -18.24 2.60 -23.58
N SER A 641 -19.16 1.64 -23.69
CA SER A 641 -18.89 0.25 -24.02
C SER A 641 -19.82 -0.19 -25.15
N PRO A 642 -19.54 -1.29 -25.86
CA PRO A 642 -20.38 -1.64 -27.01
C PRO A 642 -21.84 -1.94 -26.64
N ASP A 643 -22.14 -2.32 -25.39
CA ASP A 643 -23.52 -2.58 -24.91
C ASP A 643 -24.05 -1.54 -23.93
N GLY A 644 -23.29 -0.48 -23.64
CA GLY A 644 -23.68 0.53 -22.65
C GLY A 644 -23.85 -0.06 -21.24
N GLU A 645 -22.85 -0.82 -20.79
CA GLU A 645 -22.84 -1.54 -19.50
C GLU A 645 -22.99 -0.64 -18.26
N GLY A 646 -22.78 0.68 -18.43
CA GLY A 646 -22.97 1.67 -17.38
C GLY A 646 -21.85 1.67 -16.35
N ILE A 647 -22.18 2.13 -15.15
CA ILE A 647 -21.23 2.23 -14.04
C ILE A 647 -20.85 0.83 -13.56
N THR A 648 -19.56 0.61 -13.35
CA THR A 648 -19.04 -0.68 -12.90
C THR A 648 -18.77 -0.63 -11.39
N ALA A 649 -19.19 -1.65 -10.66
CA ALA A 649 -18.70 -1.87 -9.31
C ALA A 649 -17.34 -2.58 -9.33
N TYR A 650 -16.33 -1.95 -8.77
CA TYR A 650 -15.06 -2.59 -8.43
C TYR A 650 -15.18 -3.19 -7.03
N ILE A 651 -15.04 -4.51 -6.91
CA ILE A 651 -15.15 -5.19 -5.61
C ILE A 651 -13.80 -5.09 -4.90
N SER A 652 -13.62 -4.04 -4.09
CA SER A 652 -12.38 -3.72 -3.38
C SER A 652 -12.06 -4.71 -2.26
N PHE A 653 -13.08 -5.33 -1.68
CA PHE A 653 -12.92 -6.42 -0.71
C PHE A 653 -13.89 -7.56 -1.03
N SER A 654 -13.34 -8.74 -1.32
CA SER A 654 -14.14 -9.97 -1.55
C SER A 654 -13.58 -11.17 -0.81
N MET A 655 -14.47 -12.12 -0.51
CA MET A 655 -14.11 -13.40 0.11
C MET A 655 -14.76 -14.55 -0.64
N ALA A 656 -14.05 -15.66 -0.82
CA ALA A 656 -14.57 -16.87 -1.45
C ALA A 656 -14.24 -18.12 -0.63
N ILE A 657 -15.12 -19.13 -0.69
CA ILE A 657 -14.91 -20.42 -0.04
C ILE A 657 -14.40 -21.41 -1.09
N VAL A 658 -13.27 -22.05 -0.80
CA VAL A 658 -12.68 -23.05 -1.69
C VAL A 658 -13.48 -24.35 -1.62
N LYS A 659 -13.83 -24.89 -2.79
CA LYS A 659 -14.70 -26.06 -2.95
C LYS A 659 -14.15 -27.32 -2.30
N SER A 660 -12.83 -27.48 -2.30
CA SER A 660 -12.13 -28.62 -1.71
C SER A 660 -11.92 -28.50 -0.19
N SER A 661 -12.28 -27.37 0.42
CA SER A 661 -12.15 -27.17 1.86
C SER A 661 -13.10 -28.09 2.63
N ASP A 662 -12.58 -28.67 3.72
CA ASP A 662 -13.35 -29.43 4.71
C ASP A 662 -14.05 -28.50 5.73
N TYR A 663 -13.85 -27.18 5.64
CA TYR A 663 -14.25 -26.17 6.63
C TYR A 663 -15.22 -25.12 6.06
N GLN A 664 -16.09 -25.51 5.12
CA GLN A 664 -16.96 -24.55 4.41
C GLN A 664 -17.94 -23.82 5.34
N GLU A 665 -18.48 -24.50 6.37
CA GLU A 665 -19.38 -23.89 7.35
C GLU A 665 -18.64 -22.88 8.24
N GLU A 666 -17.46 -23.26 8.75
CA GLU A 666 -16.61 -22.35 9.52
C GLU A 666 -16.13 -21.16 8.67
N ALA A 667 -15.83 -21.39 7.40
CA ALA A 667 -15.46 -20.34 6.46
C ALA A 667 -16.64 -19.39 6.20
N TRP A 668 -17.85 -19.92 6.03
CA TRP A 668 -19.05 -19.09 5.91
C TRP A 668 -19.30 -18.27 7.17
N ASP A 669 -19.12 -18.83 8.36
CA ASP A 669 -19.27 -18.08 9.61
C ASP A 669 -18.31 -16.89 9.71
N ILE A 670 -17.09 -17.02 9.18
CA ILE A 670 -16.13 -15.92 9.07
C ILE A 670 -16.66 -14.86 8.09
N ILE A 671 -16.99 -15.27 6.85
CA ILE A 671 -17.48 -14.37 5.80
C ILE A 671 -18.75 -13.62 6.26
N ARG A 672 -19.69 -14.34 6.86
CA ARG A 672 -20.94 -13.79 7.40
C ARG A 672 -20.70 -12.74 8.49
N GLY A 673 -19.63 -12.87 9.28
CA GLY A 673 -19.24 -11.88 10.29
C GLY A 673 -18.99 -10.49 9.71
N PHE A 674 -18.46 -10.42 8.48
CA PHE A 674 -18.20 -9.17 7.77
C PHE A 674 -19.46 -8.48 7.24
N TYR A 675 -20.62 -9.13 7.27
CA TYR A 675 -21.91 -8.52 6.92
C TYR A 675 -22.67 -7.94 8.11
N SER A 676 -22.16 -8.09 9.33
CA SER A 676 -22.77 -7.47 10.52
C SER A 676 -22.79 -5.93 10.42
N ASP A 677 -23.72 -5.29 11.15
CA ASP A 677 -23.85 -3.83 11.15
C ASP A 677 -22.54 -3.14 11.56
N ASP A 678 -21.90 -3.64 12.63
CA ASP A 678 -20.66 -3.07 13.15
C ASP A 678 -19.53 -3.20 12.13
N ALA A 679 -19.38 -4.38 11.51
CA ALA A 679 -18.34 -4.60 10.49
C ALA A 679 -18.57 -3.73 9.26
N GLN A 680 -19.80 -3.64 8.76
CA GLN A 680 -20.15 -2.85 7.57
C GLN A 680 -20.10 -1.34 7.82
N THR A 681 -20.52 -0.89 9.00
CA THR A 681 -20.38 0.52 9.41
C THR A 681 -18.90 0.88 9.53
N LEU A 682 -18.09 -0.02 10.09
CA LEU A 682 -16.66 0.17 10.17
C LEU A 682 -16.02 0.21 8.77
N ILE A 683 -16.44 -0.63 7.82
CA ILE A 683 -16.00 -0.59 6.41
C ILE A 683 -16.31 0.77 5.76
N GLY A 684 -17.54 1.26 5.93
CA GLY A 684 -17.96 2.54 5.37
C GLY A 684 -17.45 3.77 6.12
N THR A 685 -16.84 3.60 7.30
CA THR A 685 -16.26 4.70 8.07
C THR A 685 -14.86 4.98 7.55
N TYR A 686 -14.65 6.21 7.09
CA TYR A 686 -13.33 6.71 6.73
C TYR A 686 -12.41 6.66 7.96
N VAL A 687 -11.42 5.77 7.91
CA VAL A 687 -10.29 5.79 8.85
C VAL A 687 -9.14 6.36 8.06
N SER A 688 -8.68 7.56 8.44
CA SER A 688 -7.61 8.26 7.74
C SER A 688 -6.40 7.34 7.52
N ASN A 689 -6.09 7.12 6.24
CA ASN A 689 -4.76 6.75 5.73
C ASN A 689 -4.21 5.35 6.06
N ILE A 690 -5.07 4.34 6.26
CA ILE A 690 -4.64 2.93 6.26
C ILE A 690 -5.39 2.11 5.21
N GLU A 691 -6.68 2.38 5.01
CA GLU A 691 -7.54 1.88 3.93
C GLU A 691 -8.53 3.01 3.65
N GLY A 692 -8.74 3.43 2.40
CA GLY A 692 -9.83 4.36 2.09
C GLY A 692 -11.16 3.79 2.60
N ALA A 693 -12.15 4.64 2.90
CA ALA A 693 -13.50 4.12 3.04
C ALA A 693 -13.92 3.49 1.70
N ASP A 694 -14.65 2.39 1.78
CA ASP A 694 -15.33 1.78 0.64
C ASP A 694 -16.83 1.85 0.86
N PHE A 695 -17.63 1.68 -0.20
CA PHE A 695 -19.07 1.54 -0.02
C PHE A 695 -19.38 0.19 0.65
N PRO A 696 -20.07 0.20 1.81
CA PRO A 696 -20.50 -1.03 2.45
C PRO A 696 -21.67 -1.65 1.67
N MET A 697 -21.75 -2.97 1.70
CA MET A 697 -22.86 -3.72 1.13
C MET A 697 -24.17 -3.54 1.91
N ARG A 698 -24.10 -3.32 3.22
CA ARG A 698 -25.30 -3.15 4.06
C ARG A 698 -25.88 -1.75 3.91
N ARG A 699 -27.16 -1.66 3.56
CA ARG A 699 -27.87 -0.40 3.29
C ARG A 699 -27.91 0.54 4.49
N SER A 700 -28.11 0.00 5.71
CA SER A 700 -28.11 0.80 6.95
C SER A 700 -26.75 1.42 7.25
N ALA A 701 -25.68 0.66 7.05
CA ALA A 701 -24.31 1.13 7.21
C ALA A 701 -24.01 2.23 6.18
N PHE A 702 -24.33 2.00 4.91
CA PHE A 702 -24.18 2.99 3.83
C PHE A 702 -24.90 4.30 4.14
N GLU A 703 -26.16 4.23 4.59
CA GLU A 703 -26.94 5.41 4.97
C GLU A 703 -26.28 6.19 6.10
N THR A 704 -25.87 5.48 7.16
CA THR A 704 -25.28 6.07 8.36
C THR A 704 -23.95 6.76 8.03
N THR A 705 -23.04 6.05 7.36
CA THR A 705 -21.70 6.57 7.06
C THR A 705 -21.75 7.68 6.02
N SER A 706 -22.60 7.59 5.00
CA SER A 706 -22.75 8.64 3.98
C SER A 706 -23.28 9.93 4.59
N LYS A 707 -24.30 9.86 5.45
CA LYS A 707 -24.85 11.05 6.13
C LYS A 707 -23.80 11.70 7.03
N ASP A 708 -23.06 10.93 7.81
CA ASP A 708 -21.98 11.45 8.65
C ASP A 708 -20.91 12.16 7.81
N VAL A 709 -20.44 11.53 6.73
CA VAL A 709 -19.45 12.12 5.82
C VAL A 709 -19.96 13.42 5.19
N PHE A 710 -21.19 13.43 4.64
CA PHE A 710 -21.76 14.64 4.06
C PHE A 710 -21.95 15.75 5.10
N GLU A 711 -22.39 15.44 6.32
CA GLU A 711 -22.46 16.44 7.40
C GLU A 711 -21.10 17.04 7.72
N LYS A 712 -20.03 16.23 7.73
CA LYS A 712 -18.66 16.70 7.96
C LYS A 712 -18.17 17.58 6.80
N VAL A 713 -18.40 17.18 5.55
CA VAL A 713 -18.06 17.98 4.36
C VAL A 713 -18.76 19.34 4.37
N ASP A 714 -20.05 19.39 4.70
CA ASP A 714 -20.82 20.64 4.79
C ASP A 714 -20.28 21.56 5.90
N LYS A 715 -19.96 21.01 7.08
CA LYS A 715 -19.32 21.76 8.17
C LYS A 715 -17.96 22.34 7.73
N ALA A 716 -17.15 21.55 7.04
CA ALA A 716 -15.86 21.97 6.51
C ALA A 716 -15.99 23.10 5.50
N TYR A 717 -16.91 22.97 4.54
CA TYR A 717 -17.21 24.02 3.58
C TYR A 717 -17.67 25.32 4.26
N LYS A 718 -18.60 25.25 5.22
CA LYS A 718 -19.11 26.44 5.94
C LYS A 718 -18.02 27.17 6.71
N LYS A 719 -17.09 26.44 7.32
CA LYS A 719 -15.92 27.00 8.01
C LYS A 719 -14.99 27.68 7.01
N TRP A 720 -14.59 26.97 5.96
CA TRP A 720 -13.74 27.53 4.91
C TRP A 720 -14.36 28.79 4.26
N ALA A 721 -15.65 28.79 3.96
CA ALA A 721 -16.35 29.92 3.35
C ALA A 721 -16.43 31.16 4.27
N LYS A 722 -16.29 30.97 5.59
CA LYS A 722 -16.16 32.04 6.58
C LYS A 722 -14.72 32.56 6.62
N ASP A 723 -13.75 31.66 6.67
CA ASP A 723 -12.33 31.98 6.88
C ASP A 723 -11.67 32.56 5.63
N SER A 724 -11.99 32.04 4.43
CA SER A 724 -11.55 32.58 3.13
C SER A 724 -11.99 34.03 2.85
N LYS A 725 -13.02 34.52 3.56
CA LYS A 725 -13.44 35.93 3.49
C LYS A 725 -12.58 36.84 4.37
N ASP A 726 -11.78 36.27 5.25
CA ASP A 726 -10.75 36.96 6.03
C ASP A 726 -9.36 36.62 5.47
N PRO A 727 -8.71 37.54 4.73
CA PRO A 727 -7.41 37.28 4.11
C PRO A 727 -6.31 36.84 5.08
N LYS A 728 -6.47 37.08 6.39
CA LYS A 728 -5.51 36.64 7.42
C LYS A 728 -5.68 35.18 7.83
N ASN A 729 -6.85 34.61 7.57
CA ASN A 729 -7.24 33.25 7.93
C ASN A 729 -7.60 32.40 6.69
N ALA A 730 -7.33 32.92 5.48
CA ALA A 730 -7.60 32.21 4.25
C ALA A 730 -6.77 30.92 4.23
N ILE A 731 -7.47 29.79 4.27
CA ILE A 731 -6.87 28.46 4.18
C ILE A 731 -6.61 28.18 2.69
N ASP A 732 -5.43 27.64 2.35
CA ASP A 732 -4.97 27.40 0.96
C ASP A 732 -5.77 26.32 0.18
N TYR A 733 -6.89 25.84 0.72
CA TYR A 733 -7.73 24.80 0.11
C TYR A 733 -8.95 25.36 -0.59
N VAL A 734 -9.56 24.56 -1.48
CA VAL A 734 -10.82 24.89 -2.17
C VAL A 734 -11.89 23.89 -1.75
N TYR A 735 -12.94 24.36 -1.07
CA TYR A 735 -14.10 23.55 -0.70
C TYR A 735 -15.32 23.95 -1.54
N PHE A 736 -16.19 22.99 -1.84
CA PHE A 736 -17.43 23.22 -2.58
C PHE A 736 -18.65 23.02 -1.67
N PRO A 737 -19.74 23.78 -1.88
CA PRO A 737 -21.01 23.49 -1.22
C PRO A 737 -21.50 22.11 -1.64
N LEU A 738 -22.24 21.40 -0.77
CA LEU A 738 -22.87 20.15 -1.17
C LEU A 738 -24.03 20.39 -2.15
N LYS A 739 -24.23 19.41 -3.04
CA LYS A 739 -25.41 19.30 -3.89
C LYS A 739 -26.64 18.95 -3.05
N ASP A 740 -27.77 19.61 -3.32
CA ASP A 740 -29.07 19.22 -2.73
C ASP A 740 -29.46 17.81 -3.21
N GLY A 741 -29.82 16.93 -2.27
CA GLY A 741 -30.18 15.53 -2.60
C GLY A 741 -29.00 14.65 -3.00
N ILE A 742 -27.76 15.01 -2.63
CA ILE A 742 -26.56 14.25 -2.98
C ILE A 742 -26.61 12.78 -2.53
N TYR A 743 -27.23 12.51 -1.38
CA TYR A 743 -27.39 11.15 -0.86
C TYR A 743 -28.30 10.31 -1.76
N GLU A 744 -29.46 10.85 -2.15
CA GLU A 744 -30.41 10.16 -3.01
C GLU A 744 -29.83 9.91 -4.40
N ASP A 745 -29.08 10.85 -4.97
CA ASP A 745 -28.40 10.68 -6.27
C ASP A 745 -27.31 9.60 -6.21
N LEU A 746 -26.52 9.57 -5.13
CA LEU A 746 -25.52 8.51 -4.92
C LEU A 746 -26.19 7.14 -4.75
N LEU A 747 -27.27 7.07 -3.97
CA LEU A 747 -28.03 5.84 -3.76
C LEU A 747 -28.61 5.31 -5.09
N GLU A 748 -29.26 6.17 -5.87
CA GLU A 748 -29.79 5.82 -7.20
C GLU A 748 -28.67 5.33 -8.13
N THR A 749 -27.50 5.98 -8.07
CA THR A 749 -26.32 5.59 -8.82
C THR A 749 -25.86 4.17 -8.45
N ILE A 750 -25.76 3.84 -7.17
CA ILE A 750 -25.39 2.49 -6.69
C ILE A 750 -26.45 1.46 -7.09
N GLU A 751 -27.74 1.79 -6.96
CA GLU A 751 -28.85 0.90 -7.32
C GLU A 751 -28.96 0.66 -8.84
N SER A 752 -28.31 1.49 -9.66
CA SER A 752 -28.23 1.34 -11.12
C SER A 752 -27.15 0.35 -11.58
N VAL A 753 -26.19 0.01 -10.73
CA VAL A 753 -25.05 -0.86 -11.09
C VAL A 753 -25.51 -2.27 -11.45
N ARG A 754 -25.02 -2.79 -12.58
CA ARG A 754 -25.33 -4.13 -13.10
C ARG A 754 -24.11 -5.00 -13.39
N CYS A 755 -22.90 -4.42 -13.35
CA CYS A 755 -21.67 -5.08 -13.82
C CYS A 755 -20.55 -4.94 -12.80
N THR A 756 -19.70 -5.95 -12.68
CA THR A 756 -18.43 -5.91 -11.96
C THR A 756 -17.26 -6.32 -12.85
N TYR A 757 -16.03 -5.96 -12.49
CA TYR A 757 -14.83 -6.37 -13.23
C TYR A 757 -14.62 -7.88 -13.19
N HIS A 758 -14.51 -8.50 -14.37
CA HIS A 758 -14.08 -9.89 -14.53
C HIS A 758 -12.92 -9.98 -15.52
N VAL A 759 -11.71 -9.97 -14.98
CA VAL A 759 -10.46 -9.92 -15.72
C VAL A 759 -9.87 -11.34 -15.85
N THR A 760 -9.15 -11.57 -16.94
CA THR A 760 -8.23 -12.71 -17.07
C THR A 760 -6.84 -12.13 -17.19
N THR A 761 -6.05 -12.11 -16.10
CA THR A 761 -4.74 -11.41 -16.02
C THR A 761 -3.81 -11.79 -17.18
N SER A 762 -3.76 -13.08 -17.53
CA SER A 762 -2.95 -13.58 -18.64
C SER A 762 -3.40 -13.04 -20.02
N LEU A 763 -4.70 -12.78 -20.19
CA LEU A 763 -5.24 -12.23 -21.43
C LEU A 763 -4.97 -10.73 -21.54
N ASP A 764 -5.13 -9.99 -20.44
CA ASP A 764 -4.89 -8.54 -20.44
C ASP A 764 -3.43 -8.22 -20.71
N SER A 765 -2.49 -9.04 -20.20
CA SER A 765 -1.07 -9.00 -20.60
C SER A 765 -0.87 -9.18 -22.10
N VAL A 766 -1.53 -10.16 -22.73
CA VAL A 766 -1.49 -10.36 -24.20
C VAL A 766 -2.05 -9.16 -24.95
N LEU A 767 -3.16 -8.59 -24.47
CA LEU A 767 -3.82 -7.43 -25.07
C LEU A 767 -2.89 -6.22 -25.06
N SER A 768 -2.31 -5.88 -23.91
CA SER A 768 -1.35 -4.78 -23.76
C SER A 768 -0.12 -4.97 -24.66
N GLU A 769 0.52 -6.14 -24.62
CA GLU A 769 1.73 -6.43 -25.40
C GLU A 769 1.52 -6.29 -26.92
N GLU A 770 0.43 -6.85 -27.45
CA GLU A 770 0.17 -6.80 -28.89
C GLU A 770 -0.34 -5.42 -29.32
N ALA A 771 -1.17 -4.76 -28.51
CA ALA A 771 -1.72 -3.43 -28.79
C ALA A 771 -0.63 -2.34 -28.82
N ALA A 772 0.41 -2.46 -27.99
CA ALA A 772 1.58 -1.58 -28.01
C ALA A 772 2.19 -1.44 -29.42
N GLY A 773 2.23 -2.55 -30.18
CA GLY A 773 2.72 -2.54 -31.56
C GLY A 773 1.86 -1.68 -32.51
N TYR A 774 0.54 -1.66 -32.32
CA TYR A 774 -0.40 -0.82 -33.07
C TYR A 774 -0.29 0.65 -32.65
N PHE A 775 -0.23 0.92 -31.36
CA PHE A 775 -0.10 2.28 -30.82
C PHE A 775 1.20 2.95 -31.29
N ALA A 776 2.32 2.22 -31.28
CA ALA A 776 3.60 2.68 -31.83
C ALA A 776 3.64 2.81 -33.36
N GLY A 777 2.59 2.36 -34.07
CA GLY A 777 2.53 2.37 -35.54
C GLY A 777 3.46 1.36 -36.22
N SER A 778 4.01 0.41 -35.46
CA SER A 778 4.94 -0.62 -35.95
C SER A 778 4.25 -1.83 -36.57
N ARG A 779 2.97 -2.05 -36.25
CA ARG A 779 2.13 -3.14 -36.76
C ARG A 779 0.78 -2.62 -37.24
N SER A 780 0.17 -3.31 -38.20
CA SER A 780 -1.19 -3.00 -38.63
C SER A 780 -2.21 -3.47 -37.59
N GLU A 781 -3.36 -2.80 -37.54
CA GLU A 781 -4.49 -3.19 -36.68
C GLU A 781 -4.93 -4.64 -36.93
N GLU A 782 -5.01 -5.04 -38.21
CA GLU A 782 -5.43 -6.39 -38.60
C GLU A 782 -4.43 -7.45 -38.11
N ASP A 783 -3.13 -7.18 -38.19
CA ASP A 783 -2.10 -8.11 -37.71
C ASP A 783 -2.12 -8.22 -36.18
N VAL A 784 -2.29 -7.10 -35.47
CA VAL A 784 -2.39 -7.07 -34.00
C VAL A 784 -3.60 -7.87 -33.52
N LEU A 785 -4.78 -7.63 -34.09
CA LEU A 785 -5.99 -8.36 -33.70
C LEU A 785 -5.88 -9.87 -33.98
N LYS A 786 -5.25 -10.27 -35.09
CA LYS A 786 -4.99 -11.70 -35.39
C LYS A 786 -4.05 -12.33 -34.37
N ASN A 787 -3.01 -11.61 -33.94
CA ASN A 787 -2.10 -12.12 -32.92
C ASN A 787 -2.77 -12.26 -31.57
N ILE A 788 -3.54 -11.25 -31.15
CA ILE A 788 -4.36 -11.28 -29.94
C ILE A 788 -5.28 -12.50 -29.98
N ASP A 789 -6.04 -12.69 -31.07
CA ASP A 789 -6.97 -13.81 -31.20
C ASP A 789 -6.26 -15.17 -31.08
N ASN A 790 -5.14 -15.35 -31.79
CA ASN A 790 -4.36 -16.59 -31.73
C ASN A 790 -3.80 -16.87 -30.33
N ARG A 791 -3.23 -15.86 -29.65
CA ARG A 791 -2.64 -15.98 -28.31
C ARG A 791 -3.72 -16.22 -27.26
N ALA A 792 -4.83 -15.49 -27.33
CA ALA A 792 -5.99 -15.69 -26.47
C ALA A 792 -6.56 -17.11 -26.62
N LYS A 793 -6.67 -17.60 -27.86
CA LYS A 793 -7.12 -18.97 -28.13
C LYS A 793 -6.18 -20.02 -27.54
N GLN A 794 -4.86 -19.79 -27.60
CA GLN A 794 -3.89 -20.68 -26.98
C GLN A 794 -4.09 -20.73 -25.45
N ILE A 795 -4.28 -19.58 -24.79
CA ILE A 795 -4.57 -19.50 -23.34
C ILE A 795 -5.81 -20.32 -22.99
N LEU A 796 -6.90 -20.20 -23.76
CA LEU A 796 -8.14 -20.98 -23.54
C LEU A 796 -7.96 -22.49 -23.81
N GLN A 797 -6.99 -22.88 -24.65
CA GLN A 797 -6.72 -24.29 -24.93
C GLN A 797 -5.87 -24.98 -23.86
N GLU A 798 -5.00 -24.22 -23.19
CA GLU A 798 -4.13 -24.71 -22.12
C GLU A 798 -4.87 -24.86 -20.77
N LYS A 799 -5.94 -24.08 -20.57
CA LYS A 799 -6.91 -24.21 -19.46
C LYS A 799 -7.99 -25.23 -19.79
#